data_AF-A0A2N2PEY3-F1
#
_entry.id   AF-A0A2N2PEY3-F1
#
_cell.length_a   1.000
_cell.length_b   1.000
_cell.length_c   1.000
_cell.angle_alpha   90.00
_cell.angle_beta   90.00
_cell.angle_gamma   90.00
#
_symmetry.space_group_name_H-M   'P 1'
#
loop_
_entity.id
_entity.type
_entity.pdbx_description
1 polymer ?
#
loop_
_entity_poly.entity_id
_entity_poly.type
_entity_poly.pdbx_seq_one_letter_code
_entity_poly.pdbx_strand_id
1 'polypeptide(L)'
;MSFMKWLEISIAALPWYLHLQLVALLALPLVFGVCTRLHDRGYGLTKSIGLILVTYFTWLAAHGLLAFDRPAVLAAMGMLAMLSVAALWYSWRDLLEFLSARWRLVLVQETLFLGAFLAMVLFRSVIPQITYVIGDGAAEKFTDFAVLNSLLASPMFPPHDAWVSGAPLNYYYFGHLLWATLIKLSGVSAGVGFNLGLASIFALACVQAFSLGYNLTRRVGYGFLALFFTVLAGNLDGALQLIGRAAEHGTHFALWWGRYDYWRASRAVENTITEFPAFSLVLGDLHAHLSSLVIFGAGLLLVLQIARGLRGRGSLLHYELRNPGELFLAALLSGAMYAANSWDAITFAAVMAVAFWAGRRAPAAAATNGPWAPPESPIRRVAWRLAQAAEALLLSGVLTLIGSQVLFRPFSRVFQSPLPFHLPEGFPRTWEGLVLPIKQTAESNHTAPVEFVAHWLLLMALPVAVALALAWRAGRGRPSPTVGRRRIPGEVFWGLTALAVATVAVMWAAGAGLTAALLATATVALVVTLLLAAMPPAVAFMLGLMLVFTTLALFCEWWHLDDIFGDGDDRSIERINTVFKIYYGLWPVAAAAMVLASRRAIRWAGERRRRRRALCLLAPLVVLGAAYPVAAPLARLAQTGRPASSEIARGFDALDGMRYLLTEHAGDYAAMQYILLKTPPETRLLEAVGTQYQYSGRMGTNTGRPALGGWLYHSWAWRGASFLKERERRTELARRIYETRSAGEALLALRAEKIELVVVGAQERRQYTELDEVKFTLIADEVLRIAGTTLYQVKKDVDVSTLPVPPAEQRSEPKELSASTDADTDDTITSRVTTIDPRYIDRIITLHDDEESTPGQSTRGEGTTPTL
;
A
#
# COMPACT_ATOMS: atom_id res chain seq x y z
N MET A 1 19.04 15.39 20.03
CA MET A 1 17.99 16.40 19.75
C MET A 1 17.35 16.88 21.06
N SER A 2 17.24 18.20 21.31
CA SER A 2 16.76 18.73 22.60
C SER A 2 15.24 18.63 22.76
N PHE A 3 14.73 18.37 23.97
CA PHE A 3 13.30 18.26 24.29
C PHE A 3 12.44 19.40 23.72
N MET A 4 12.96 20.63 23.74
CA MET A 4 12.29 21.81 23.18
C MET A 4 11.97 21.67 21.68
N LYS A 5 12.88 21.09 20.89
CA LYS A 5 12.64 20.85 19.45
C LYS A 5 11.50 19.85 19.22
N TRP A 6 11.46 18.77 20.00
CA TRP A 6 10.39 17.77 19.93
C TRP A 6 9.02 18.40 20.23
N LEU A 7 8.99 19.28 21.24
CA LEU A 7 7.79 20.02 21.61
C LEU A 7 7.32 20.97 20.50
N GLU A 8 8.23 21.76 19.91
CA GLU A 8 7.90 22.67 18.79
C GLU A 8 7.32 21.92 17.59
N ILE A 9 7.92 20.80 17.19
CA ILE A 9 7.42 19.96 16.08
C ILE A 9 6.03 19.40 16.41
N SER A 10 5.84 18.92 17.64
CA SER A 10 4.55 18.37 18.09
C SER A 10 3.45 19.41 18.10
N ILE A 11 3.76 20.64 18.56
CA ILE A 11 2.82 21.78 18.54
C ILE A 11 2.47 22.14 17.09
N ALA A 12 3.45 22.18 16.20
CA ALA A 12 3.24 22.52 14.80
C ALA A 12 2.34 21.50 14.06
N ALA A 13 2.37 20.22 14.45
CA ALA A 13 1.49 19.18 13.91
C ALA A 13 0.06 19.19 14.50
N LEU A 14 -0.18 19.92 15.60
CA LEU A 14 -1.45 19.91 16.31
C LEU A 14 -2.65 20.38 15.47
N PRO A 15 -2.56 21.44 14.63
CA PRO A 15 -3.67 21.82 13.76
C PRO A 15 -4.12 20.69 12.85
N TRP A 16 -3.21 19.95 12.22
CA TRP A 16 -3.54 18.79 11.38
C TRP A 16 -4.30 17.72 12.18
N TYR A 17 -3.80 17.39 13.37
CA TYR A 17 -4.46 16.47 14.29
C TYR A 17 -5.88 16.92 14.65
N LEU A 18 -6.08 18.21 14.93
CA LEU A 18 -7.38 18.77 15.29
C LEU A 18 -8.37 18.72 14.11
N HIS A 19 -7.93 18.93 12.87
CA HIS A 19 -8.78 18.75 11.69
C HIS A 19 -9.26 17.30 11.56
N LEU A 20 -8.37 16.33 11.75
CA LEU A 20 -8.74 14.90 11.79
C LEU A 20 -9.75 14.60 12.89
N GLN A 21 -9.57 15.18 14.08
CA GLN A 21 -10.50 15.00 15.19
C GLN A 21 -11.86 15.64 14.93
N LEU A 22 -11.89 16.80 14.28
CA LEU A 22 -13.12 17.46 13.88
C LEU A 22 -13.89 16.59 12.87
N VAL A 23 -13.23 16.07 11.84
CA VAL A 23 -13.83 15.15 10.87
C VAL A 23 -14.38 13.90 11.56
N ALA A 24 -13.65 13.37 12.54
CA ALA A 24 -14.11 12.25 13.34
C ALA A 24 -15.35 12.60 14.18
N LEU A 25 -15.33 13.73 14.88
CA LEU A 25 -16.46 14.17 15.69
C LEU A 25 -17.74 14.31 14.84
N LEU A 26 -17.62 14.87 13.64
CA LEU A 26 -18.72 14.98 12.70
C LEU A 26 -19.25 13.60 12.29
N ALA A 27 -18.39 12.62 12.03
CA ALA A 27 -18.82 11.28 11.62
C ALA A 27 -19.34 10.39 12.77
N LEU A 28 -19.09 10.77 14.04
CA LEU A 28 -19.36 9.92 15.20
C LEU A 28 -20.83 9.48 15.28
N PRO A 29 -21.84 10.36 15.18
CA PRO A 29 -23.24 9.94 15.29
C PRO A 29 -23.66 8.95 14.20
N LEU A 30 -23.21 9.17 12.97
CA LEU A 30 -23.52 8.30 11.84
C LEU A 30 -22.91 6.90 12.01
N VAL A 31 -21.62 6.83 12.36
CA VAL A 31 -20.93 5.56 12.60
C VAL A 31 -21.52 4.85 13.82
N PHE A 32 -21.85 5.59 14.89
CA PHE A 32 -22.46 5.05 16.10
C PHE A 32 -23.85 4.45 15.84
N GLY A 33 -24.64 5.11 15.00
CA GLY A 33 -25.96 4.63 14.59
C GLY A 33 -25.89 3.35 13.76
N VAL A 34 -24.88 3.21 12.90
CA VAL A 34 -24.68 1.99 12.09
C VAL A 34 -24.06 0.84 12.92
N CYS A 35 -23.03 1.13 13.71
CA CYS A 35 -22.20 0.13 14.39
C CYS A 35 -22.80 -0.37 15.72
N THR A 36 -24.04 -0.85 15.67
CA THR A 36 -24.80 -1.23 16.88
C THR A 36 -24.33 -2.52 17.56
N ARG A 37 -23.61 -3.39 16.84
CA ARG A 37 -23.22 -4.75 17.28
C ARG A 37 -21.73 -4.84 17.61
N LEU A 38 -20.96 -3.79 17.35
CA LEU A 38 -19.60 -3.62 17.86
C LEU A 38 -19.67 -3.19 19.33
N HIS A 39 -18.73 -3.71 20.12
CA HIS A 39 -18.66 -3.40 21.53
C HIS A 39 -18.19 -1.96 21.76
N ASP A 40 -17.32 -1.40 20.94
CA ASP A 40 -16.93 0.02 21.01
C ASP A 40 -17.89 0.92 20.20
N ARG A 41 -19.03 0.38 19.74
CA ARG A 41 -20.03 1.11 18.94
C ARG A 41 -19.47 1.81 17.70
N GLY A 42 -18.35 1.32 17.16
CA GLY A 42 -17.70 1.90 15.99
C GLY A 42 -16.84 3.13 16.28
N TYR A 43 -16.55 3.47 17.54
CA TYR A 43 -15.69 4.62 17.88
C TYR A 43 -14.31 4.54 17.21
N GLY A 44 -13.71 3.34 17.14
CA GLY A 44 -12.43 3.13 16.44
C GLY A 44 -12.50 3.25 14.91
N LEU A 45 -13.70 3.28 14.32
CA LEU A 45 -13.93 3.49 12.88
C LEU A 45 -14.14 4.95 12.52
N THR A 46 -14.60 5.75 13.47
CA THR A 46 -15.14 7.08 13.25
C THR A 46 -14.20 8.01 12.49
N LYS A 47 -12.91 8.03 12.86
CA LYS A 47 -11.89 8.86 12.21
C LYS A 47 -11.72 8.52 10.72
N SER A 48 -11.65 7.22 10.40
CA SER A 48 -11.42 6.75 9.04
C SER A 48 -12.66 6.88 8.17
N ILE A 49 -13.84 6.51 8.68
CA ILE A 49 -15.09 6.66 7.93
C ILE A 49 -15.40 8.13 7.69
N GLY A 50 -15.16 9.01 8.67
CA GLY A 50 -15.31 10.45 8.48
C GLY A 50 -14.40 10.98 7.38
N LEU A 51 -13.12 10.62 7.41
CA LEU A 51 -12.16 11.03 6.38
C LEU A 51 -12.54 10.51 4.99
N ILE A 52 -12.94 9.25 4.88
CA ILE A 52 -13.38 8.64 3.61
C ILE A 52 -14.63 9.33 3.08
N LEU A 53 -15.63 9.62 3.92
CA LEU A 53 -16.87 10.27 3.50
C LEU A 53 -16.63 11.72 3.05
N VAL A 54 -15.87 12.50 3.82
CA VAL A 54 -15.52 13.88 3.43
C VAL A 54 -14.77 13.86 2.10
N THR A 55 -13.75 13.00 1.98
CA THR A 55 -12.98 12.86 0.74
C THR A 55 -13.86 12.44 -0.43
N TYR A 56 -14.74 11.46 -0.24
CA TYR A 56 -15.65 10.96 -1.28
C TYR A 56 -16.63 12.04 -1.76
N PHE A 57 -17.23 12.80 -0.84
CA PHE A 57 -18.13 13.89 -1.22
C PHE A 57 -17.40 15.04 -1.92
N THR A 58 -16.22 15.43 -1.44
CA THR A 58 -15.38 16.43 -2.12
C THR A 58 -14.98 15.94 -3.51
N TRP A 59 -14.56 14.68 -3.64
CA TRP A 59 -14.20 14.06 -4.91
C TRP A 59 -15.36 14.04 -5.91
N LEU A 60 -16.56 13.65 -5.46
CA LEU A 60 -17.75 13.69 -6.31
C LEU A 60 -18.09 15.12 -6.75
N ALA A 61 -18.01 16.10 -5.84
CA ALA A 61 -18.24 17.50 -6.20
C ALA A 61 -17.22 18.02 -7.24
N ALA A 62 -15.98 17.53 -7.17
CA ALA A 62 -14.92 17.88 -8.11
C ALA A 62 -15.07 17.31 -9.53
N HIS A 63 -16.17 16.61 -9.83
CA HIS A 63 -16.53 16.15 -11.19
C HIS A 63 -17.49 17.09 -11.93
N GLY A 64 -17.57 18.36 -11.53
CA GLY A 64 -18.32 19.38 -12.28
C GLY A 64 -19.08 20.40 -11.42
N LEU A 65 -19.16 20.18 -10.09
CA LEU A 65 -19.95 21.03 -9.20
C LEU A 65 -19.09 22.09 -8.48
N LEU A 66 -17.96 21.70 -7.89
CA LEU A 66 -17.06 22.57 -7.13
C LEU A 66 -15.61 22.24 -7.47
N ALA A 67 -14.72 23.23 -7.43
CA ALA A 67 -13.29 22.97 -7.56
C ALA A 67 -12.76 22.20 -6.33
N PHE A 68 -11.74 21.37 -6.51
CA PHE A 68 -11.05 20.67 -5.42
C PHE A 68 -10.16 21.63 -4.61
N ASP A 69 -10.83 22.34 -3.72
CA ASP A 69 -10.25 23.35 -2.84
C ASP A 69 -10.83 23.27 -1.42
N ARG A 70 -10.39 24.18 -0.54
CA ARG A 70 -10.83 24.22 0.85
C ARG A 70 -12.36 24.43 0.99
N PRO A 71 -13.01 25.36 0.27
CA PRO A 71 -14.47 25.46 0.23
C PRO A 71 -15.19 24.14 -0.07
N ALA A 72 -14.74 23.37 -1.07
CA ALA A 72 -15.38 22.08 -1.37
C ALA A 72 -15.22 21.05 -0.24
N VAL A 73 -14.08 21.03 0.45
CA VAL A 73 -13.89 20.19 1.64
C VAL A 73 -14.81 20.62 2.79
N LEU A 74 -14.94 21.92 3.04
CA LEU A 74 -15.85 22.44 4.06
C LEU A 74 -17.33 22.15 3.73
N ALA A 75 -17.72 22.23 2.46
CA ALA A 75 -19.06 21.85 2.01
C ALA A 75 -19.35 20.36 2.24
N ALA A 76 -18.38 19.48 1.95
CA ALA A 76 -18.46 18.05 2.24
C ALA A 76 -18.56 17.76 3.75
N MET A 77 -17.82 18.50 4.59
CA MET A 77 -17.96 18.42 6.05
C MET A 77 -19.34 18.90 6.52
N GLY A 78 -19.89 19.96 5.90
CA GLY A 78 -21.26 20.42 6.14
C GLY A 78 -22.30 19.35 5.81
N MET A 79 -22.16 18.67 4.66
CA MET A 79 -22.99 17.53 4.28
C MET A 79 -22.92 16.40 5.32
N LEU A 80 -21.71 16.02 5.73
CA LEU A 80 -21.51 15.01 6.78
C LEU A 80 -22.15 15.44 8.12
N ALA A 81 -22.04 16.72 8.49
CA ALA A 81 -22.66 17.27 9.69
C ALA A 81 -24.19 17.17 9.64
N MET A 82 -24.81 17.52 8.50
CA MET A 82 -26.27 17.38 8.31
C MET A 82 -26.74 15.93 8.45
N LEU A 83 -26.06 14.99 7.80
CA LEU A 83 -26.35 13.56 7.92
C LEU A 83 -26.20 13.07 9.38
N SER A 84 -25.23 13.60 10.10
CA SER A 84 -24.92 13.20 11.46
C SER A 84 -25.90 13.80 12.48
N VAL A 85 -26.42 15.01 12.26
CA VAL A 85 -27.53 15.57 13.04
C VAL A 85 -28.78 14.70 12.91
N ALA A 86 -29.11 14.25 11.70
CA ALA A 86 -30.22 13.33 11.47
C ALA A 86 -30.03 11.99 12.21
N ALA A 87 -28.82 11.41 12.18
CA ALA A 87 -28.50 10.20 12.92
C ALA A 87 -28.54 10.40 14.46
N LEU A 88 -28.09 11.58 14.92
CA LEU A 88 -28.04 11.94 16.34
C LEU A 88 -29.45 12.10 16.93
N TRP A 89 -30.41 12.63 16.16
CA TRP A 89 -31.81 12.77 16.58
C TRP A 89 -32.39 11.47 17.15
N TYR A 90 -32.04 10.33 16.55
CA TYR A 90 -32.49 9.01 16.98
C TYR A 90 -31.61 8.34 18.06
N SER A 91 -30.37 8.78 18.25
CA SER A 91 -29.36 8.03 19.02
C SER A 91 -28.58 8.84 20.07
N TRP A 92 -28.91 10.11 20.30
CA TRP A 92 -28.15 10.99 21.20
C TRP A 92 -28.10 10.51 22.66
N ARG A 93 -29.22 9.97 23.18
CA ARG A 93 -29.28 9.43 24.55
C ARG A 93 -28.36 8.22 24.70
N ASP A 94 -28.43 7.29 23.74
CA ASP A 94 -27.59 6.11 23.69
C ASP A 94 -26.09 6.48 23.55
N LEU A 95 -25.79 7.53 22.79
CA LEU A 95 -24.43 8.04 22.63
C LEU A 95 -23.88 8.58 23.95
N LEU A 96 -24.64 9.42 24.66
CA LEU A 96 -24.22 9.96 25.96
C LEU A 96 -24.09 8.86 27.02
N GLU A 97 -25.01 7.89 27.03
CA GLU A 97 -24.92 6.72 27.90
C GLU A 97 -23.67 5.89 27.58
N PHE A 98 -23.37 5.66 26.30
CA PHE A 98 -22.16 4.96 25.89
C PHE A 98 -20.90 5.71 26.33
N LEU A 99 -20.83 7.02 26.09
CA LEU A 99 -19.67 7.84 26.45
C LEU A 99 -19.45 7.83 27.97
N SER A 100 -20.50 7.99 28.77
CA SER A 100 -20.41 7.92 30.23
C SER A 100 -20.05 6.51 30.74
N ALA A 101 -20.64 5.47 30.16
CA ALA A 101 -20.37 4.08 30.57
C ALA A 101 -18.99 3.57 30.12
N ARG A 102 -18.44 4.10 29.03
CA ARG A 102 -17.22 3.58 28.37
C ARG A 102 -16.14 4.61 28.12
N TRP A 103 -16.14 5.73 28.84
CA TRP A 103 -15.14 6.79 28.71
C TRP A 103 -13.70 6.26 28.81
N ARG A 104 -13.44 5.22 29.62
CA ARG A 104 -12.10 4.61 29.74
C ARG A 104 -11.64 3.97 28.43
N LEU A 105 -12.54 3.32 27.69
CA LEU A 105 -12.21 2.71 26.41
C LEU A 105 -11.93 3.80 25.37
N VAL A 106 -12.78 4.85 25.35
CA VAL A 106 -12.59 6.04 24.52
C VAL A 106 -11.25 6.68 24.81
N LEU A 107 -10.91 6.91 26.09
CA LEU A 107 -9.63 7.48 26.50
C LEU A 107 -8.44 6.63 26.04
N VAL A 108 -8.53 5.30 26.14
CA VAL A 108 -7.48 4.40 25.63
C VAL A 108 -7.32 4.57 24.12
N GLN A 109 -8.42 4.63 23.35
CA GLN A 109 -8.37 4.81 21.90
C GLN A 109 -7.80 6.18 21.51
N GLU A 110 -8.18 7.26 22.21
CA GLU A 110 -7.67 8.61 21.94
C GLU A 110 -6.20 8.79 22.35
N THR A 111 -5.81 8.25 23.51
CA THR A 111 -4.41 8.28 23.96
C THR A 111 -3.53 7.47 23.01
N LEU A 112 -4.03 6.31 22.56
CA LEU A 112 -3.33 5.49 21.57
C LEU A 112 -3.19 6.23 20.24
N PHE A 113 -4.26 6.87 19.76
CA PHE A 113 -4.24 7.65 18.53
C PHE A 113 -3.21 8.78 18.60
N LEU A 114 -3.28 9.61 19.65
CA LEU A 114 -2.37 10.73 19.86
C LEU A 114 -0.92 10.25 20.01
N GLY A 115 -0.68 9.23 20.83
CA GLY A 115 0.65 8.69 21.07
C GLY A 115 1.28 8.12 19.79
N ALA A 116 0.52 7.34 19.01
CA ALA A 116 0.99 6.81 17.73
C ALA A 116 1.25 7.94 16.73
N PHE A 117 0.34 8.91 16.61
CA PHE A 117 0.50 10.05 15.72
C PHE A 117 1.77 10.85 16.04
N LEU A 118 1.97 11.23 17.30
CA LEU A 118 3.15 11.97 17.72
C LEU A 118 4.44 11.15 17.52
N ALA A 119 4.43 9.85 17.87
CA ALA A 119 5.60 9.00 17.65
C ALA A 119 6.03 8.98 16.18
N MET A 120 5.07 8.88 15.25
CA MET A 120 5.39 8.90 13.82
C MET A 120 5.76 10.29 13.32
N VAL A 121 5.10 11.37 13.78
CA VAL A 121 5.52 12.76 13.47
C VAL A 121 6.99 12.95 13.83
N LEU A 122 7.37 12.51 15.02
CA LEU A 122 8.72 12.69 15.52
C LEU A 122 9.73 11.83 14.74
N PHE A 123 9.40 10.57 14.42
CA PHE A 123 10.21 9.74 13.53
C PHE A 123 10.38 10.37 12.15
N ARG A 124 9.30 10.85 11.53
CA ARG A 124 9.33 11.51 10.22
C ARG A 124 10.08 12.83 10.24
N SER A 125 10.11 13.55 11.36
CA SER A 125 10.84 14.81 11.48
C SER A 125 12.37 14.67 11.41
N VAL A 126 12.88 13.46 11.66
CA VAL A 126 14.31 13.17 11.54
C VAL A 126 14.67 12.90 10.08
N ILE A 127 13.81 12.16 9.37
CA ILE A 127 14.04 11.68 8.00
C ILE A 127 12.91 12.07 7.03
N PRO A 128 12.53 13.36 6.90
CA PRO A 128 11.32 13.78 6.19
C PRO A 128 11.43 13.67 4.66
N GLN A 129 12.63 13.49 4.13
CA GLN A 129 12.95 13.67 2.72
C GLN A 129 12.13 12.76 1.78
N ILE A 130 11.66 13.38 0.70
CA ILE A 130 10.99 12.73 -0.43
C ILE A 130 12.01 12.66 -1.57
N THR A 131 12.90 11.67 -1.50
CA THR A 131 14.01 11.49 -2.44
C THR A 131 13.75 10.33 -3.41
N TYR A 132 14.53 10.28 -4.49
CA TYR A 132 14.54 9.23 -5.49
C TYR A 132 15.66 8.19 -5.25
N VAL A 133 16.55 8.44 -4.28
CA VAL A 133 17.75 7.64 -4.03
C VAL A 133 17.43 6.41 -3.19
N ILE A 134 17.52 5.22 -3.80
CA ILE A 134 17.24 3.92 -3.14
C ILE A 134 18.10 3.71 -1.90
N GLY A 135 19.40 4.01 -2.00
CA GLY A 135 20.36 3.87 -0.89
C GLY A 135 20.02 4.73 0.34
N ASP A 136 19.28 5.83 0.15
CA ASP A 136 18.77 6.66 1.24
C ASP A 136 17.39 6.21 1.73
N GLY A 137 17.00 4.98 1.42
CA GLY A 137 15.74 4.34 1.81
C GLY A 137 14.51 4.95 1.15
N ALA A 138 14.63 5.41 -0.10
CA ALA A 138 13.47 5.70 -0.94
C ALA A 138 13.15 4.49 -1.82
N ALA A 139 11.89 4.06 -1.86
CA ALA A 139 11.41 3.32 -3.03
C ALA A 139 10.64 4.29 -3.91
N GLU A 140 9.33 4.38 -3.74
CA GLU A 140 8.44 5.09 -4.67
C GLU A 140 7.94 6.44 -4.13
N LYS A 141 8.62 7.03 -3.14
CA LYS A 141 8.27 8.35 -2.57
C LYS A 141 8.06 9.43 -3.63
N PHE A 142 8.92 9.43 -4.65
CA PHE A 142 8.86 10.38 -5.75
C PHE A 142 7.58 10.20 -6.58
N THR A 143 7.22 8.95 -6.87
CA THR A 143 5.95 8.59 -7.50
C THR A 143 4.76 9.03 -6.68
N ASP A 144 4.76 8.71 -5.38
CA ASP A 144 3.67 9.09 -4.47
C ASP A 144 3.51 10.60 -4.37
N PHE A 145 4.62 11.33 -4.42
CA PHE A 145 4.60 12.80 -4.40
C PHE A 145 4.12 13.39 -5.72
N ALA A 146 4.45 12.79 -6.85
CA ALA A 146 3.91 13.18 -8.16
C ALA A 146 2.38 12.99 -8.19
N VAL A 147 1.88 11.84 -7.73
CA VAL A 147 0.44 11.57 -7.60
C VAL A 147 -0.22 12.59 -6.67
N LEU A 148 0.36 12.82 -5.48
CA LEU A 148 -0.17 13.78 -4.50
C LEU A 148 -0.23 15.20 -5.06
N ASN A 149 0.83 15.68 -5.72
CA ASN A 149 0.86 17.03 -6.29
C ASN A 149 -0.03 17.17 -7.53
N SER A 150 -0.17 16.13 -8.37
CA SER A 150 -1.20 16.08 -9.41
C SER A 150 -2.59 16.35 -8.83
N LEU A 151 -2.96 15.63 -7.76
CA LEU A 151 -4.25 15.84 -7.09
C LEU A 151 -4.40 17.25 -6.49
N LEU A 152 -3.34 17.79 -5.88
CA LEU A 152 -3.39 19.12 -5.27
C LEU A 152 -3.46 20.24 -6.30
N ALA A 153 -2.82 20.06 -7.46
CA ALA A 153 -2.82 21.03 -8.56
C ALA A 153 -4.13 20.99 -9.35
N SER A 154 -4.75 19.82 -9.55
CA SER A 154 -5.98 19.72 -10.35
C SER A 154 -7.20 20.32 -9.63
N PRO A 155 -7.87 21.34 -10.20
CA PRO A 155 -9.11 21.87 -9.64
C PRO A 155 -10.31 20.96 -9.93
N MET A 156 -10.27 20.18 -11.00
CA MET A 156 -11.36 19.29 -11.41
C MET A 156 -10.83 17.88 -11.66
N PHE A 157 -11.71 16.88 -11.57
CA PHE A 157 -11.39 15.48 -11.80
C PHE A 157 -11.94 15.01 -13.16
N PRO A 158 -11.23 14.12 -13.89
CA PRO A 158 -10.00 13.42 -13.48
C PRO A 158 -8.78 14.35 -13.40
N PRO A 159 -7.86 14.10 -12.44
CA PRO A 159 -6.69 14.95 -12.26
C PRO A 159 -5.72 14.77 -13.44
N HIS A 160 -4.97 15.80 -13.75
CA HIS A 160 -3.94 15.74 -14.79
C HIS A 160 -2.71 14.97 -14.30
N ASP A 161 -2.01 14.33 -15.24
CA ASP A 161 -0.77 13.61 -14.96
C ASP A 161 0.42 14.58 -14.90
N ALA A 162 1.20 14.54 -13.82
CA ALA A 162 2.39 15.38 -13.65
C ALA A 162 3.52 15.00 -14.61
N TRP A 163 3.55 13.76 -15.10
CA TRP A 163 4.61 13.27 -15.98
C TRP A 163 4.19 13.15 -17.44
N VAL A 164 2.90 13.25 -17.74
CA VAL A 164 2.38 13.10 -19.11
C VAL A 164 1.39 14.23 -19.43
N SER A 165 1.92 15.34 -19.94
CA SER A 165 1.12 16.50 -20.30
C SER A 165 0.00 16.15 -21.30
N GLY A 166 -1.20 16.66 -21.02
CA GLY A 166 -2.40 16.40 -21.83
C GLY A 166 -3.10 15.07 -21.54
N ALA A 167 -2.60 14.23 -20.62
CA ALA A 167 -3.26 13.01 -20.19
C ALA A 167 -3.80 13.13 -18.75
N PRO A 168 -4.90 12.44 -18.42
CA PRO A 168 -5.33 12.27 -17.03
C PRO A 168 -4.39 11.31 -16.30
N LEU A 169 -4.19 11.49 -15.00
CA LEU A 169 -3.40 10.58 -14.16
C LEU A 169 -3.97 9.15 -14.23
N ASN A 170 -3.13 8.20 -14.64
CA ASN A 170 -3.51 6.78 -14.70
C ASN A 170 -2.90 5.98 -13.55
N TYR A 171 -3.43 6.17 -12.34
CA TYR A 171 -3.00 5.46 -11.14
C TYR A 171 -4.15 5.37 -10.12
N TYR A 172 -4.08 4.42 -9.18
CA TYR A 172 -5.03 4.29 -8.08
C TYR A 172 -4.77 5.39 -7.03
N TYR A 173 -5.41 6.55 -7.20
CA TYR A 173 -5.08 7.76 -6.46
C TYR A 173 -5.97 8.03 -5.22
N PHE A 174 -7.02 7.25 -4.96
CA PHE A 174 -7.97 7.59 -3.88
C PHE A 174 -7.35 7.53 -2.48
N GLY A 175 -6.34 6.67 -2.29
CA GLY A 175 -5.54 6.64 -1.06
C GLY A 175 -4.79 7.95 -0.82
N HIS A 176 -4.09 8.46 -1.84
CA HIS A 176 -3.42 9.77 -1.81
C HIS A 176 -4.42 10.92 -1.65
N LEU A 177 -5.62 10.79 -2.22
CA LEU A 177 -6.67 11.79 -2.14
C LEU A 177 -7.20 12.01 -0.71
N LEU A 178 -7.18 10.98 0.16
CA LEU A 178 -7.49 11.15 1.59
C LEU A 178 -6.57 12.21 2.22
N TRP A 179 -5.28 12.16 1.88
CA TRP A 179 -4.26 13.07 2.42
C TRP A 179 -4.29 14.42 1.71
N ALA A 180 -4.49 14.45 0.38
CA ALA A 180 -4.69 15.69 -0.37
C ALA A 180 -5.88 16.51 0.18
N THR A 181 -6.98 15.84 0.57
CA THR A 181 -8.15 16.47 1.18
C THR A 181 -7.80 17.14 2.51
N LEU A 182 -7.01 16.48 3.36
CA LEU A 182 -6.52 17.08 4.61
C LEU A 182 -5.51 18.21 4.38
N ILE A 183 -4.68 18.11 3.35
CA ILE A 183 -3.76 19.19 2.94
C ILE A 183 -4.56 20.42 2.54
N LYS A 184 -5.59 20.29 1.68
CA LYS A 184 -6.49 21.39 1.30
C LYS A 184 -7.21 21.98 2.51
N LEU A 185 -7.67 21.13 3.44
CA LEU A 185 -8.36 21.58 4.65
C LEU A 185 -7.45 22.36 5.60
N SER A 186 -6.23 21.85 5.83
CA SER A 186 -5.27 22.43 6.79
C SER A 186 -4.46 23.58 6.22
N GLY A 187 -4.29 23.65 4.89
CA GLY A 187 -3.51 24.69 4.21
C GLY A 187 -1.99 24.49 4.31
N VAL A 188 -1.53 23.30 4.64
CA VAL A 188 -0.10 22.97 4.77
C VAL A 188 0.54 22.72 3.40
N SER A 189 1.86 22.85 3.29
CA SER A 189 2.56 22.51 2.04
C SER A 189 2.50 21.00 1.75
N ALA A 190 2.61 20.60 0.48
CA ALA A 190 2.57 19.20 0.08
C ALA A 190 3.68 18.37 0.75
N GLY A 191 4.91 18.91 0.82
CA GLY A 191 6.06 18.24 1.44
C GLY A 191 5.85 17.93 2.92
N VAL A 192 5.19 18.82 3.67
CA VAL A 192 4.83 18.55 5.07
C VAL A 192 3.60 17.64 5.17
N GLY A 193 2.60 17.88 4.33
CA GLY A 193 1.38 17.09 4.25
C GLY A 193 1.63 15.62 3.97
N PHE A 194 2.64 15.29 3.16
CA PHE A 194 3.08 13.92 2.89
C PHE A 194 3.47 13.18 4.19
N ASN A 195 4.31 13.81 5.01
CA ASN A 195 4.79 13.23 6.27
C ASN A 195 3.70 13.19 7.36
N LEU A 196 2.81 14.19 7.41
CA LEU A 196 1.64 14.16 8.29
C LEU A 196 0.62 13.10 7.87
N GLY A 197 0.50 12.83 6.56
CA GLY A 197 -0.27 11.71 6.01
C GLY A 197 0.22 10.37 6.53
N LEU A 198 1.54 10.11 6.45
CA LEU A 198 2.17 8.91 7.01
C LEU A 198 1.92 8.76 8.52
N ALA A 199 2.04 9.85 9.28
CA ALA A 199 1.74 9.85 10.71
C ALA A 199 0.26 9.51 11.00
N SER A 200 -0.65 9.99 10.14
CA SER A 200 -2.07 9.71 10.24
C SER A 200 -2.39 8.25 9.92
N ILE A 201 -1.76 7.67 8.88
CA ILE A 201 -1.90 6.24 8.56
C ILE A 201 -1.50 5.38 9.75
N PHE A 202 -0.33 5.64 10.32
CA PHE A 202 0.17 4.87 11.47
C PHE A 202 -0.80 4.91 12.65
N ALA A 203 -1.28 6.09 13.00
CA ALA A 203 -2.19 6.29 14.12
C ALA A 203 -3.56 5.64 13.88
N LEU A 204 -4.11 5.76 12.67
CA LEU A 204 -5.38 5.12 12.30
C LEU A 204 -5.25 3.59 12.29
N ALA A 205 -4.19 3.05 11.70
CA ALA A 205 -3.94 1.61 11.68
C ALA A 205 -3.82 1.04 13.12
N CYS A 206 -3.11 1.74 14.01
CA CYS A 206 -3.01 1.36 15.43
C CYS A 206 -4.38 1.29 16.11
N VAL A 207 -5.20 2.34 16.00
CA VAL A 207 -6.52 2.40 16.66
C VAL A 207 -7.50 1.39 16.08
N GLN A 208 -7.49 1.19 14.76
CA GLN A 208 -8.36 0.22 14.09
C GLN A 208 -7.97 -1.21 14.46
N ALA A 209 -6.68 -1.56 14.44
CA ALA A 209 -6.21 -2.88 14.86
C ALA A 209 -6.54 -3.14 16.34
N PHE A 210 -6.34 -2.14 17.21
CA PHE A 210 -6.79 -2.20 18.60
C PHE A 210 -8.29 -2.44 18.73
N SER A 211 -9.10 -1.65 18.00
CA SER A 211 -10.56 -1.80 18.00
C SER A 211 -10.98 -3.18 17.51
N LEU A 212 -10.33 -3.72 16.47
CA LEU A 212 -10.61 -5.06 15.95
C LEU A 212 -10.35 -6.12 17.01
N GLY A 213 -9.17 -6.12 17.64
CA GLY A 213 -8.83 -7.04 18.72
C GLY A 213 -9.74 -6.92 19.94
N TYR A 214 -10.07 -5.70 20.34
CA TYR A 214 -11.03 -5.45 21.41
C TYR A 214 -12.42 -5.97 21.03
N ASN A 215 -12.90 -5.71 19.82
CA ASN A 215 -14.21 -6.16 19.37
C ASN A 215 -14.28 -7.67 19.29
N LEU A 216 -13.27 -8.36 18.74
CA LEU A 216 -13.21 -9.83 18.68
C LEU A 216 -13.26 -10.49 20.07
N THR A 217 -12.71 -9.83 21.10
CA THR A 217 -12.41 -10.48 22.39
C THR A 217 -13.10 -9.90 23.62
N ARG A 218 -13.60 -8.67 23.55
CA ARG A 218 -14.08 -7.81 24.66
C ARG A 218 -13.03 -7.53 25.73
N ARG A 219 -11.74 -7.56 25.39
CA ARG A 219 -10.67 -7.27 26.36
C ARG A 219 -9.59 -6.42 25.74
N VAL A 220 -9.20 -5.38 26.47
CA VAL A 220 -8.19 -4.38 26.07
C VAL A 220 -6.86 -5.03 25.71
N GLY A 221 -6.39 -6.03 26.47
CA GLY A 221 -5.12 -6.70 26.19
C GLY A 221 -5.04 -7.38 24.82
N TYR A 222 -6.15 -7.90 24.29
CA TYR A 222 -6.16 -8.44 22.93
C TYR A 222 -6.33 -7.35 21.86
N GLY A 223 -6.79 -6.15 22.24
CA GLY A 223 -6.68 -4.96 21.39
C GLY A 223 -5.21 -4.62 21.16
N PHE A 224 -4.40 -4.53 22.21
CA PHE A 224 -2.96 -4.33 22.07
C PHE A 224 -2.26 -5.47 21.34
N LEU A 225 -2.68 -6.72 21.56
CA LEU A 225 -2.14 -7.88 20.83
C LEU A 225 -2.44 -7.78 19.31
N ALA A 226 -3.65 -7.36 18.95
CA ALA A 226 -4.03 -7.14 17.55
C ALA A 226 -3.23 -5.99 16.93
N LEU A 227 -3.12 -4.86 17.63
CA LEU A 227 -2.27 -3.74 17.21
C LEU A 227 -0.85 -4.21 16.94
N PHE A 228 -0.25 -4.93 17.88
CA PHE A 228 1.11 -5.42 17.73
C PHE A 228 1.26 -6.28 16.47
N PHE A 229 0.48 -7.35 16.32
CA PHE A 229 0.62 -8.26 15.17
C PHE A 229 0.20 -7.66 13.84
N THR A 230 -0.74 -6.71 13.82
CA THR A 230 -1.18 -6.07 12.58
C THR A 230 -0.22 -4.97 12.13
N VAL A 231 0.30 -4.15 13.05
CA VAL A 231 0.97 -2.89 12.70
C VAL A 231 2.47 -2.90 13.00
N LEU A 232 2.89 -3.53 14.10
CA LEU A 232 4.26 -3.41 14.60
C LEU A 232 5.12 -4.64 14.35
N ALA A 233 4.54 -5.84 14.42
CA ALA A 233 5.29 -7.07 14.32
C ALA A 233 5.98 -7.17 12.96
N GLY A 234 7.26 -7.54 12.97
CA GLY A 234 7.94 -8.06 11.80
C GLY A 234 7.71 -9.55 11.60
N ASN A 235 8.26 -10.06 10.50
CA ASN A 235 8.37 -11.49 10.27
C ASN A 235 9.61 -12.08 10.99
N LEU A 236 9.86 -13.38 10.81
CA LEU A 236 10.93 -14.09 11.51
C LEU A 236 12.33 -13.63 11.08
N ASP A 237 12.50 -13.19 9.82
CA ASP A 237 13.80 -12.77 9.28
C ASP A 237 14.40 -11.63 10.10
N GLY A 238 13.61 -10.64 10.52
CA GLY A 238 14.10 -9.56 11.37
C GLY A 238 14.70 -10.03 12.70
N ALA A 239 14.15 -11.10 13.30
CA ALA A 239 14.73 -11.71 14.50
C ALA A 239 15.98 -12.55 14.18
N LEU A 240 15.98 -13.30 13.08
CA LEU A 240 17.12 -14.11 12.66
C LEU A 240 18.34 -13.24 12.35
N GLN A 241 18.15 -12.09 11.71
CA GLN A 241 19.21 -11.11 11.48
C GLN A 241 19.81 -10.65 12.80
N LEU A 242 19.00 -10.22 13.77
CA LEU A 242 19.51 -9.77 15.07
C LEU A 242 20.22 -10.88 15.85
N ILE A 243 19.73 -12.12 15.80
CA ILE A 243 20.42 -13.27 16.40
C ILE A 243 21.77 -13.50 15.74
N GLY A 244 21.84 -13.42 14.40
CA GLY A 244 23.10 -13.50 13.65
C GLY A 244 24.07 -12.40 14.05
N ARG A 245 23.60 -11.14 14.12
CA ARG A 245 24.42 -10.00 14.56
C ARG A 245 24.91 -10.12 16.00
N ALA A 246 24.07 -10.65 16.89
CA ALA A 246 24.46 -10.92 18.27
C ALA A 246 25.53 -12.02 18.36
N ALA A 247 25.47 -13.03 17.49
CA ALA A 247 26.50 -14.07 17.40
C ALA A 247 27.82 -13.53 16.84
N GLU A 248 27.77 -12.64 15.84
CA GLU A 248 28.95 -12.00 15.22
C GLU A 248 29.64 -10.99 16.15
N HIS A 249 28.88 -10.20 16.90
CA HIS A 249 29.39 -9.02 17.61
C HIS A 249 29.23 -9.07 19.13
N GLY A 250 28.77 -10.19 19.70
CA GLY A 250 28.61 -10.36 21.13
C GLY A 250 27.76 -9.25 21.77
N THR A 251 28.23 -8.66 22.87
CA THR A 251 27.51 -7.61 23.62
C THR A 251 27.66 -6.20 23.06
N HIS A 252 28.29 -6.02 21.90
CA HIS A 252 28.42 -4.70 21.26
C HIS A 252 27.12 -4.29 20.57
N PHE A 253 26.10 -3.96 21.37
CA PHE A 253 24.74 -3.68 20.89
C PHE A 253 24.68 -2.63 19.78
N ALA A 254 25.54 -1.60 19.83
CA ALA A 254 25.62 -0.57 18.78
C ALA A 254 25.85 -1.14 17.37
N LEU A 255 26.57 -2.26 17.27
CA LEU A 255 26.86 -2.93 16.01
C LEU A 255 25.69 -3.77 15.51
N TRP A 256 24.72 -4.09 16.37
CA TRP A 256 23.59 -4.95 16.00
C TRP A 256 22.67 -4.27 14.98
N TRP A 257 22.48 -2.94 15.08
CA TRP A 257 21.65 -2.17 14.15
C TRP A 257 22.45 -1.45 13.06
N GLY A 258 23.73 -1.13 13.27
CA GLY A 258 24.55 -0.45 12.26
C GLY A 258 24.72 -1.21 10.95
N ARG A 259 24.62 -2.55 10.99
CA ARG A 259 24.64 -3.43 9.80
C ARG A 259 23.34 -4.22 9.61
N TYR A 260 22.26 -3.84 10.28
CA TYR A 260 20.97 -4.50 10.10
C TYR A 260 20.37 -4.08 8.75
N ASP A 261 20.02 -5.06 7.91
CA ASP A 261 19.37 -4.79 6.63
C ASP A 261 17.86 -4.84 6.80
N TYR A 262 17.25 -3.67 6.94
CA TYR A 262 15.81 -3.59 7.09
C TYR A 262 15.04 -3.97 5.81
N TRP A 263 15.66 -3.92 4.62
CA TRP A 263 15.04 -4.30 3.36
C TRP A 263 14.85 -5.80 3.23
N ARG A 264 15.84 -6.58 3.70
CA ARG A 264 15.83 -8.04 3.61
C ARG A 264 14.56 -8.67 4.20
N ALA A 265 14.03 -8.13 5.30
CA ALA A 265 12.80 -8.65 5.90
C ALA A 265 11.58 -8.54 4.96
N SER A 266 11.57 -7.56 4.03
CA SER A 266 10.53 -7.40 3.00
C SER A 266 10.79 -8.22 1.72
N ARG A 267 11.82 -9.07 1.71
CA ARG A 267 12.21 -9.95 0.61
C ARG A 267 12.36 -11.39 1.13
N ALA A 268 11.42 -11.79 1.99
CA ALA A 268 11.48 -13.08 2.68
C ALA A 268 11.17 -14.27 1.75
N VAL A 269 10.57 -14.02 0.59
CA VAL A 269 10.32 -14.98 -0.48
C VAL A 269 11.13 -14.54 -1.70
N GLU A 270 11.90 -15.47 -2.26
CA GLU A 270 12.83 -15.18 -3.36
C GLU A 270 12.07 -14.62 -4.59
N ASN A 271 12.71 -13.70 -5.32
CA ASN A 271 12.18 -13.04 -6.53
C ASN A 271 10.82 -12.34 -6.35
N THR A 272 10.42 -12.04 -5.11
CA THR A 272 9.17 -11.35 -4.81
C THR A 272 9.35 -10.23 -3.79
N ILE A 273 8.31 -9.40 -3.68
CA ILE A 273 8.20 -8.37 -2.64
C ILE A 273 7.21 -8.88 -1.60
N THR A 274 7.62 -8.94 -0.34
CA THR A 274 6.79 -9.39 0.78
C THR A 274 6.77 -8.35 1.89
N GLU A 275 6.36 -7.13 1.57
CA GLU A 275 6.22 -6.10 2.58
C GLU A 275 5.12 -6.43 3.58
N PHE A 276 5.25 -5.86 4.77
CA PHE A 276 4.26 -5.92 5.84
C PHE A 276 4.14 -4.53 6.47
N PRO A 277 3.06 -4.22 7.21
CA PRO A 277 2.77 -2.85 7.64
C PRO A 277 3.93 -2.14 8.36
N ALA A 278 4.63 -2.81 9.27
CA ALA A 278 5.78 -2.22 9.97
C ALA A 278 6.92 -1.85 9.01
N PHE A 279 7.17 -2.64 7.96
CA PHE A 279 8.17 -2.31 6.94
C PHE A 279 7.77 -1.02 6.19
N SER A 280 6.56 -0.97 5.62
CA SER A 280 6.13 0.16 4.80
C SER A 280 6.03 1.46 5.61
N LEU A 281 5.70 1.37 6.91
CA LEU A 281 5.71 2.51 7.84
C LEU A 281 7.11 3.04 8.15
N VAL A 282 8.11 2.15 8.27
CA VAL A 282 9.52 2.54 8.48
C VAL A 282 10.13 3.10 7.21
N LEU A 283 9.81 2.50 6.06
CA LEU A 283 10.22 2.98 4.74
C LEU A 283 9.72 4.43 4.52
N GLY A 284 8.44 4.66 4.81
CA GLY A 284 7.82 5.99 4.80
C GLY A 284 7.46 6.47 3.40
N ASP A 285 6.90 5.57 2.59
CA ASP A 285 6.32 5.88 1.28
C ASP A 285 4.82 6.06 1.46
N LEU A 286 4.21 7.11 0.89
CA LEU A 286 2.75 7.34 1.00
C LEU A 286 1.97 6.44 0.04
N HIS A 287 2.51 5.25 -0.21
CA HIS A 287 2.10 4.35 -1.26
C HIS A 287 0.67 3.90 -1.09
N ALA A 288 0.10 3.47 -2.20
CA ALA A 288 -1.29 3.07 -2.30
C ALA A 288 -1.73 1.97 -1.33
N HIS A 289 -0.95 0.89 -1.21
CA HIS A 289 -1.25 -0.22 -0.29
C HIS A 289 -1.19 0.24 1.17
N LEU A 290 -0.23 1.12 1.51
CA LEU A 290 -0.12 1.68 2.85
C LEU A 290 -1.29 2.60 3.18
N SER A 291 -1.71 3.47 2.25
CA SER A 291 -2.90 4.30 2.42
C SER A 291 -4.19 3.46 2.49
N SER A 292 -4.28 2.41 1.67
CA SER A 292 -5.40 1.47 1.63
C SER A 292 -5.53 0.65 2.92
N LEU A 293 -4.44 0.42 3.67
CA LEU A 293 -4.46 -0.25 4.98
C LEU A 293 -5.51 0.36 5.94
N VAL A 294 -5.68 1.69 5.91
CA VAL A 294 -6.69 2.41 6.72
C VAL A 294 -8.11 2.09 6.27
N ILE A 295 -8.33 1.97 4.96
CA ILE A 295 -9.64 1.61 4.38
C ILE A 295 -9.93 0.15 4.69
N PHE A 296 -8.93 -0.74 4.53
CA PHE A 296 -9.01 -2.17 4.80
C PHE A 296 -9.31 -2.46 6.28
N GLY A 297 -8.61 -1.80 7.21
CA GLY A 297 -8.87 -1.92 8.64
C GLY A 297 -10.28 -1.46 9.03
N ALA A 298 -10.79 -0.39 8.41
CA ALA A 298 -12.19 0.02 8.56
C ALA A 298 -13.16 -1.04 8.01
N GLY A 299 -12.84 -1.61 6.86
CA GLY A 299 -13.58 -2.71 6.24
C GLY A 299 -13.67 -3.94 7.16
N LEU A 300 -12.57 -4.39 7.77
CA LEU A 300 -12.58 -5.57 8.65
C LEU A 300 -13.52 -5.41 9.86
N LEU A 301 -13.56 -4.22 10.45
CA LEU A 301 -14.46 -3.88 11.55
C LEU A 301 -15.93 -3.85 11.10
N LEU A 302 -16.21 -3.29 9.91
CA LEU A 302 -17.56 -3.32 9.32
C LEU A 302 -18.00 -4.75 8.96
N VAL A 303 -17.11 -5.57 8.40
CA VAL A 303 -17.38 -6.99 8.14
C VAL A 303 -17.68 -7.73 9.44
N LEU A 304 -16.98 -7.43 10.54
CA LEU A 304 -17.29 -8.00 11.84
C LEU A 304 -18.66 -7.55 12.37
N GLN A 305 -19.05 -6.29 12.16
CA GLN A 305 -20.39 -5.76 12.48
C GLN A 305 -21.48 -6.52 11.71
N ILE A 306 -21.31 -6.70 10.40
CA ILE A 306 -22.27 -7.40 9.54
C ILE A 306 -22.34 -8.89 9.90
N ALA A 307 -21.19 -9.56 10.03
CA ALA A 307 -21.11 -10.96 10.41
C ALA A 307 -21.80 -11.26 11.76
N ARG A 308 -21.87 -10.29 12.68
CA ARG A 308 -22.64 -10.40 13.92
C ARG A 308 -24.14 -10.29 13.70
N GLY A 309 -24.59 -9.43 12.78
CA GLY A 309 -25.99 -9.27 12.41
C GLY A 309 -26.56 -10.46 11.64
N LEU A 310 -25.70 -11.19 10.93
CA LEU A 310 -26.04 -12.39 10.18
C LEU A 310 -26.19 -13.65 11.03
N ARG A 311 -25.81 -13.63 12.31
CA ARG A 311 -25.84 -14.82 13.19
C ARG A 311 -27.21 -15.46 13.26
N GLY A 312 -27.25 -16.76 12.97
CA GLY A 312 -28.46 -17.57 12.99
C GLY A 312 -29.42 -17.34 11.83
N ARG A 313 -29.07 -16.51 10.84
CA ARG A 313 -29.91 -16.27 9.67
C ARG A 313 -29.70 -17.34 8.60
N GLY A 314 -30.81 -17.80 8.02
CA GLY A 314 -30.81 -18.77 6.93
C GLY A 314 -30.46 -18.18 5.56
N SER A 315 -30.94 -16.96 5.27
CA SER A 315 -30.74 -16.20 4.03
C SER A 315 -30.42 -14.73 4.32
N LEU A 316 -29.79 -14.05 3.34
CA LEU A 316 -29.46 -12.62 3.33
C LEU A 316 -30.58 -11.72 2.81
N LEU A 317 -31.56 -12.24 2.06
CA LEU A 317 -32.59 -11.43 1.38
C LEU A 317 -33.25 -10.40 2.33
N HIS A 318 -33.53 -10.83 3.55
CA HIS A 318 -34.15 -9.98 4.56
C HIS A 318 -33.16 -9.12 5.37
N TYR A 319 -31.88 -9.50 5.37
CA TYR A 319 -30.82 -8.68 5.93
C TYR A 319 -30.59 -7.41 5.10
N GLU A 320 -30.60 -7.57 3.78
CA GLU A 320 -30.31 -6.51 2.81
C GLU A 320 -31.29 -5.33 2.94
N LEU A 321 -32.59 -5.63 3.04
CA LEU A 321 -33.64 -4.62 3.18
C LEU A 321 -33.62 -3.88 4.52
N ARG A 322 -33.07 -4.50 5.58
CA ARG A 322 -33.11 -3.93 6.96
C ARG A 322 -31.83 -3.23 7.38
N ASN A 323 -30.72 -3.40 6.65
CA ASN A 323 -29.42 -2.82 7.02
C ASN A 323 -28.77 -2.06 5.84
N PRO A 324 -29.49 -1.18 5.12
CA PRO A 324 -28.97 -0.51 3.93
C PRO A 324 -27.72 0.33 4.23
N GLY A 325 -27.61 0.93 5.43
CA GLY A 325 -26.42 1.69 5.81
C GLY A 325 -25.14 0.85 5.92
N GLU A 326 -25.23 -0.39 6.41
CA GLU A 326 -24.07 -1.29 6.49
C GLU A 326 -23.63 -1.76 5.10
N LEU A 327 -24.60 -2.08 4.23
CA LEU A 327 -24.33 -2.51 2.87
C LEU A 327 -23.79 -1.37 1.99
N PHE A 328 -24.34 -0.16 2.14
CA PHE A 328 -23.81 1.03 1.49
C PHE A 328 -22.36 1.29 1.91
N LEU A 329 -22.05 1.25 3.21
CA LEU A 329 -20.67 1.43 3.66
C LEU A 329 -19.75 0.30 3.17
N ALA A 330 -20.23 -0.95 3.11
CA ALA A 330 -19.44 -2.06 2.57
C ALA A 330 -19.11 -1.85 1.08
N ALA A 331 -20.10 -1.45 0.28
CA ALA A 331 -19.89 -1.11 -1.13
C ALA A 331 -18.98 0.10 -1.30
N LEU A 332 -19.17 1.16 -0.50
CA LEU A 332 -18.32 2.35 -0.52
C LEU A 332 -16.87 2.01 -0.19
N LEU A 333 -16.63 1.19 0.83
CA LEU A 333 -15.28 0.75 1.21
C LEU A 333 -14.65 -0.16 0.15
N SER A 334 -15.42 -1.07 -0.47
CA SER A 334 -14.93 -1.86 -1.62
C SER A 334 -14.53 -0.97 -2.80
N GLY A 335 -15.34 0.04 -3.13
CA GLY A 335 -15.03 1.01 -4.18
C GLY A 335 -13.82 1.89 -3.84
N ALA A 336 -13.72 2.33 -2.59
CA ALA A 336 -12.59 3.12 -2.10
C ALA A 336 -11.29 2.31 -2.13
N MET A 337 -11.31 1.03 -1.74
CA MET A 337 -10.17 0.13 -1.93
C MET A 337 -9.88 -0.04 -3.41
N TYR A 338 -10.89 -0.25 -4.27
CA TYR A 338 -10.67 -0.37 -5.71
C TYR A 338 -9.91 0.83 -6.31
N ALA A 339 -10.25 2.04 -5.89
CA ALA A 339 -9.62 3.28 -6.35
C ALA A 339 -8.34 3.68 -5.59
N ALA A 340 -8.07 3.07 -4.43
CA ALA A 340 -6.87 3.33 -3.62
C ALA A 340 -5.77 2.28 -3.82
N ASN A 341 -6.15 1.01 -3.97
CA ASN A 341 -5.33 -0.14 -4.33
C ASN A 341 -6.26 -1.29 -4.75
N SER A 342 -6.44 -1.50 -6.06
CA SER A 342 -7.44 -2.42 -6.61
C SER A 342 -7.32 -3.87 -6.13
N TRP A 343 -6.14 -4.28 -5.68
CA TRP A 343 -5.86 -5.61 -5.18
C TRP A 343 -6.43 -5.87 -3.79
N ASP A 344 -6.54 -4.84 -2.95
CA ASP A 344 -7.15 -4.95 -1.63
C ASP A 344 -8.65 -5.24 -1.72
N ALA A 345 -9.31 -4.79 -2.80
CA ALA A 345 -10.71 -5.10 -3.05
C ALA A 345 -10.94 -6.62 -3.25
N ILE A 346 -9.97 -7.34 -3.83
CA ILE A 346 -10.02 -8.81 -4.01
C ILE A 346 -9.96 -9.49 -2.65
N THR A 347 -8.95 -9.15 -1.85
CA THR A 347 -8.79 -9.70 -0.49
C THR A 347 -9.99 -9.36 0.38
N PHE A 348 -10.48 -8.12 0.31
CA PHE A 348 -11.64 -7.68 1.07
C PHE A 348 -12.93 -8.41 0.67
N ALA A 349 -13.18 -8.61 -0.63
CA ALA A 349 -14.31 -9.40 -1.12
C ALA A 349 -14.24 -10.86 -0.64
N ALA A 350 -13.06 -11.46 -0.59
CA ALA A 350 -12.87 -12.81 -0.04
C ALA A 350 -13.17 -12.85 1.47
N VAL A 351 -12.65 -11.88 2.24
CA VAL A 351 -12.95 -11.75 3.67
C VAL A 351 -14.45 -11.56 3.91
N MET A 352 -15.09 -10.69 3.14
CA MET A 352 -16.53 -10.42 3.22
C MET A 352 -17.35 -11.68 2.94
N ALA A 353 -17.08 -12.39 1.85
CA ALA A 353 -17.78 -13.64 1.50
C ALA A 353 -17.64 -14.69 2.60
N VAL A 354 -16.41 -14.95 3.08
CA VAL A 354 -16.18 -15.97 4.11
C VAL A 354 -16.76 -15.54 5.46
N ALA A 355 -16.68 -14.26 5.81
CA ALA A 355 -17.29 -13.74 7.03
C ALA A 355 -18.83 -13.82 6.99
N PHE A 356 -19.45 -13.52 5.86
CA PHE A 356 -20.90 -13.62 5.67
C PHE A 356 -21.36 -15.07 5.66
N TRP A 357 -20.53 -16.01 5.23
CA TRP A 357 -20.82 -17.45 5.27
C TRP A 357 -20.59 -18.08 6.66
N ALA A 358 -19.43 -17.82 7.27
CA ALA A 358 -19.06 -18.35 8.59
C ALA A 358 -19.83 -17.66 9.73
N GLY A 359 -20.15 -16.38 9.58
CA GLY A 359 -20.87 -15.55 10.54
C GLY A 359 -22.33 -15.96 10.76
N ARG A 360 -22.96 -16.65 9.80
CA ARG A 360 -24.37 -17.10 9.88
C ARG A 360 -24.65 -18.20 10.90
N ARG A 361 -23.61 -18.82 11.47
CA ARG A 361 -23.81 -19.92 12.42
C ARG A 361 -24.57 -19.46 13.67
N ALA A 362 -25.62 -20.19 14.02
CA ALA A 362 -26.41 -19.95 15.23
C ALA A 362 -25.64 -20.42 16.49
N PRO A 363 -25.86 -19.77 17.65
CA PRO A 363 -25.50 -20.36 18.94
C PRO A 363 -26.22 -21.71 19.15
N ALA A 364 -25.56 -22.68 19.78
CA ALA A 364 -26.07 -24.05 19.95
C ALA A 364 -27.46 -24.12 20.64
N ALA A 365 -27.84 -23.12 21.43
CA ALA A 365 -29.13 -23.04 22.11
C ALA A 365 -30.31 -22.60 21.21
N ALA A 366 -30.05 -22.02 20.04
CA ALA A 366 -31.08 -21.48 19.14
C ALA A 366 -31.41 -22.41 17.96
N ALA A 367 -30.73 -23.55 17.83
CA ALA A 367 -30.74 -24.39 16.64
C ALA A 367 -31.87 -25.44 16.61
N THR A 368 -32.74 -25.52 17.62
CA THR A 368 -33.59 -26.71 17.78
C THR A 368 -34.99 -26.60 17.19
N ASN A 369 -35.67 -25.45 17.15
CA ASN A 369 -37.12 -25.42 16.88
C ASN A 369 -37.64 -24.31 15.91
N GLY A 370 -36.81 -23.80 15.00
CA GLY A 370 -37.25 -22.78 14.01
C GLY A 370 -37.49 -23.33 12.61
N PRO A 371 -38.28 -22.66 11.73
CA PRO A 371 -38.46 -23.06 10.32
C PRO A 371 -37.16 -23.03 9.49
N TRP A 372 -36.08 -22.51 10.08
CA TRP A 372 -34.73 -22.44 9.51
C TRP A 372 -33.73 -23.31 10.28
N ALA A 373 -34.20 -24.31 11.02
CA ALA A 373 -33.34 -25.27 11.72
C ALA A 373 -32.45 -26.03 10.73
N PRO A 374 -31.17 -26.26 11.05
CA PRO A 374 -30.26 -26.95 10.14
C PRO A 374 -30.79 -28.36 9.84
N PRO A 375 -30.73 -28.82 8.57
CA PRO A 375 -31.27 -30.12 8.19
C PRO A 375 -30.70 -31.27 9.02
N GLU A 376 -31.55 -32.25 9.33
CA GLU A 376 -31.17 -33.40 10.13
C GLU A 376 -30.17 -34.32 9.41
N SER A 377 -30.32 -34.49 8.09
CA SER A 377 -29.39 -35.30 7.29
C SER A 377 -28.07 -34.57 6.97
N PRO A 378 -26.91 -35.26 7.01
CA PRO A 378 -25.62 -34.67 6.67
C PRO A 378 -25.58 -34.07 5.25
N ILE A 379 -26.18 -34.74 4.27
CA ILE A 379 -26.20 -34.30 2.86
C ILE A 379 -26.96 -32.98 2.71
N ARG A 380 -28.18 -32.89 3.29
CA ARG A 380 -28.97 -31.65 3.23
C ARG A 380 -28.27 -30.50 3.95
N ARG A 381 -27.54 -30.77 5.04
CA ARG A 381 -26.73 -29.77 5.74
C ARG A 381 -25.58 -29.23 4.87
N VAL A 382 -24.89 -30.10 4.14
CA VAL A 382 -23.84 -29.68 3.19
C VAL A 382 -24.45 -28.82 2.09
N ALA A 383 -25.51 -29.30 1.43
CA ALA A 383 -26.20 -28.56 0.37
C ALA A 383 -26.67 -27.17 0.86
N TRP A 384 -27.24 -27.11 2.07
CA TRP A 384 -27.64 -25.87 2.72
C TRP A 384 -26.46 -24.92 2.96
N ARG A 385 -25.33 -25.42 3.47
CA ARG A 385 -24.14 -24.61 3.72
C ARG A 385 -23.47 -24.14 2.42
N LEU A 386 -23.54 -24.93 1.35
CA LEU A 386 -23.08 -24.54 0.01
C LEU A 386 -23.97 -23.42 -0.57
N ALA A 387 -25.29 -23.53 -0.44
CA ALA A 387 -26.21 -22.44 -0.83
C ALA A 387 -25.91 -21.14 -0.07
N GLN A 388 -25.65 -21.22 1.24
CA GLN A 388 -25.22 -20.04 2.02
C GLN A 388 -23.88 -19.47 1.56
N ALA A 389 -22.95 -20.31 1.12
CA ALA A 389 -21.65 -19.86 0.59
C ALA A 389 -21.86 -19.14 -0.75
N ALA A 390 -22.68 -19.69 -1.66
CA ALA A 390 -23.02 -19.08 -2.93
C ALA A 390 -23.69 -17.71 -2.74
N GLU A 391 -24.66 -17.60 -1.83
CA GLU A 391 -25.32 -16.32 -1.53
C GLU A 391 -24.34 -15.29 -0.92
N ALA A 392 -23.41 -15.74 -0.07
CA ALA A 392 -22.38 -14.86 0.50
C ALA A 392 -21.37 -14.37 -0.54
N LEU A 393 -20.97 -15.24 -1.48
CA LEU A 393 -20.12 -14.89 -2.61
C LEU A 393 -20.83 -13.91 -3.54
N LEU A 394 -22.10 -14.19 -3.87
CA LEU A 394 -22.92 -13.32 -4.71
C LEU A 394 -23.07 -11.92 -4.10
N LEU A 395 -23.48 -11.81 -2.83
CA LEU A 395 -23.62 -10.51 -2.18
C LEU A 395 -22.27 -9.77 -2.12
N SER A 396 -21.19 -10.47 -1.78
CA SER A 396 -19.85 -9.87 -1.74
C SER A 396 -19.43 -9.31 -3.10
N GLY A 397 -19.66 -10.08 -4.17
CA GLY A 397 -19.41 -9.68 -5.55
C GLY A 397 -20.26 -8.49 -5.98
N VAL A 398 -21.56 -8.51 -5.66
CA VAL A 398 -22.50 -7.41 -5.96
C VAL A 398 -22.09 -6.12 -5.23
N LEU A 399 -21.75 -6.18 -3.95
CA LEU A 399 -21.30 -5.01 -3.19
C LEU A 399 -19.99 -4.44 -3.77
N THR A 400 -19.07 -5.31 -4.16
CA THR A 400 -17.82 -4.91 -4.80
C THR A 400 -18.07 -4.26 -6.16
N LEU A 401 -18.97 -4.83 -6.96
CA LEU A 401 -19.38 -4.29 -8.26
C LEU A 401 -20.08 -2.93 -8.13
N ILE A 402 -21.01 -2.79 -7.18
CA ILE A 402 -21.66 -1.50 -6.88
C ILE A 402 -20.61 -0.49 -6.43
N GLY A 403 -19.70 -0.89 -5.54
CA GLY A 403 -18.60 -0.06 -5.09
C GLY A 403 -17.74 0.47 -6.24
N SER A 404 -17.19 -0.43 -7.05
CA SER A 404 -16.24 -0.06 -8.10
C SER A 404 -16.88 0.56 -9.34
N GLN A 405 -18.06 0.09 -9.76
CA GLN A 405 -18.68 0.47 -11.04
C GLN A 405 -19.84 1.46 -10.93
N VAL A 406 -20.41 1.65 -9.73
CA VAL A 406 -21.50 2.62 -9.50
C VAL A 406 -21.00 3.78 -8.65
N LEU A 407 -20.54 3.52 -7.43
CA LEU A 407 -20.09 4.57 -6.51
C LEU A 407 -18.80 5.25 -6.99
N PHE A 408 -17.85 4.45 -7.48
CA PHE A 408 -16.58 4.93 -8.03
C PHE A 408 -16.55 4.98 -9.57
N ARG A 409 -17.73 5.09 -10.19
CA ARG A 409 -17.86 5.17 -11.66
C ARG A 409 -17.01 6.26 -12.31
N PRO A 410 -16.88 7.49 -11.76
CA PRO A 410 -16.02 8.49 -12.36
C PRO A 410 -14.55 8.05 -12.45
N PHE A 411 -14.05 7.32 -11.45
CA PHE A 411 -12.71 6.72 -11.47
C PHE A 411 -12.62 5.58 -12.48
N SER A 412 -13.55 4.62 -12.46
CA SER A 412 -13.49 3.43 -13.31
C SER A 412 -13.62 3.72 -14.81
N ARG A 413 -14.18 4.88 -15.18
CA ARG A 413 -14.23 5.34 -16.58
C ARG A 413 -12.91 5.84 -17.13
N VAL A 414 -12.01 6.32 -16.27
CA VAL A 414 -10.76 6.97 -16.67
C VAL A 414 -9.56 6.06 -16.42
N PHE A 415 -9.61 5.27 -15.35
CA PHE A 415 -8.54 4.35 -14.99
C PHE A 415 -8.41 3.24 -16.04
N GLN A 416 -7.22 3.13 -16.62
CA GLN A 416 -6.82 2.07 -17.54
C GLN A 416 -5.97 1.06 -16.78
N SER A 417 -6.45 -0.18 -16.71
CA SER A 417 -5.69 -1.28 -16.15
C SER A 417 -4.55 -1.65 -17.10
N PRO A 418 -3.31 -1.84 -16.61
CA PRO A 418 -2.20 -2.31 -17.43
C PRO A 418 -2.34 -3.79 -17.82
N LEU A 419 -3.15 -4.57 -17.10
CA LEU A 419 -3.50 -5.93 -17.51
C LEU A 419 -4.27 -5.87 -18.84
N PRO A 420 -4.01 -6.77 -19.80
CA PRO A 420 -4.69 -6.83 -21.09
C PRO A 420 -6.15 -7.31 -20.93
N PHE A 421 -6.98 -6.50 -20.26
CA PHE A 421 -8.42 -6.69 -20.22
C PHE A 421 -9.01 -6.07 -21.48
N HIS A 422 -8.85 -6.75 -22.61
CA HIS A 422 -9.61 -6.44 -23.81
C HIS A 422 -11.03 -6.98 -23.64
N LEU A 423 -11.91 -6.20 -23.00
CA LEU A 423 -13.32 -6.31 -23.33
C LEU A 423 -13.48 -5.62 -24.70
N PRO A 424 -13.85 -6.32 -25.77
CA PRO A 424 -14.16 -5.66 -27.03
C PRO A 424 -15.21 -4.57 -26.77
N GLU A 425 -15.15 -3.47 -27.53
CA GLU A 425 -16.24 -2.50 -27.52
C GLU A 425 -17.53 -3.21 -27.97
N GLY A 426 -18.46 -3.39 -27.03
CA GLY A 426 -19.67 -4.19 -27.21
C GLY A 426 -19.62 -5.49 -26.41
N PHE A 427 -20.71 -5.78 -25.69
CA PHE A 427 -20.88 -7.03 -24.95
C PHE A 427 -20.63 -8.22 -25.90
N PRO A 428 -19.61 -9.08 -25.67
CA PRO A 428 -19.32 -10.16 -26.60
C PRO A 428 -20.49 -11.14 -26.61
N ARG A 429 -20.97 -11.47 -27.81
CA ARG A 429 -22.00 -12.51 -28.02
C ARG A 429 -21.44 -13.93 -27.89
N THR A 430 -20.13 -14.10 -27.70
CA THR A 430 -19.47 -15.39 -27.52
C THR A 430 -18.36 -15.32 -26.46
N TRP A 431 -18.23 -16.39 -25.67
CA TRP A 431 -17.30 -16.50 -24.54
C TRP A 431 -15.83 -16.75 -24.95
N GLU A 432 -15.55 -16.87 -26.25
CA GLU A 432 -14.24 -17.26 -26.81
C GLU A 432 -13.17 -16.16 -26.75
N GLY A 433 -13.54 -14.91 -26.40
CA GLY A 433 -12.62 -13.77 -26.33
C GLY A 433 -12.20 -13.34 -24.92
N LEU A 434 -12.69 -13.99 -23.84
CA LEU A 434 -12.31 -13.64 -22.47
C LEU A 434 -11.00 -14.35 -22.07
N VAL A 435 -9.87 -13.75 -22.42
CA VAL A 435 -8.58 -14.18 -21.86
C VAL A 435 -8.46 -13.57 -20.47
N LEU A 436 -8.64 -14.39 -19.43
CA LEU A 436 -8.29 -13.97 -18.08
C LEU A 436 -6.77 -13.84 -18.01
N PRO A 437 -6.21 -12.73 -17.50
CA PRO A 437 -4.77 -12.54 -17.38
C PRO A 437 -4.23 -13.34 -16.19
N ILE A 438 -4.55 -14.63 -16.11
CA ILE A 438 -4.12 -15.54 -15.06
C ILE A 438 -3.23 -16.59 -15.72
N LYS A 439 -1.95 -16.62 -15.35
CA LYS A 439 -0.99 -17.63 -15.79
C LYS A 439 -0.65 -18.55 -14.62
N GLN A 440 -0.22 -19.77 -14.95
CA GLN A 440 0.34 -20.69 -13.96
C GLN A 440 1.76 -20.23 -13.62
N THR A 441 2.12 -20.29 -12.33
CA THR A 441 3.47 -19.98 -11.87
C THR A 441 4.47 -21.05 -12.33
N ALA A 442 5.65 -20.63 -12.77
CA ALA A 442 6.76 -21.50 -13.11
C ALA A 442 7.30 -22.23 -11.88
N GLU A 443 7.70 -23.49 -12.05
CA GLU A 443 8.18 -24.33 -10.95
C GLU A 443 9.40 -23.75 -10.24
N SER A 444 10.26 -23.04 -10.96
CA SER A 444 11.45 -22.35 -10.42
C SER A 444 11.11 -21.21 -9.46
N ASN A 445 9.87 -20.71 -9.47
CA ASN A 445 9.44 -19.57 -8.68
C ASN A 445 8.54 -19.96 -7.51
N HIS A 446 8.28 -21.24 -7.27
CA HIS A 446 7.47 -21.68 -6.13
C HIS A 446 8.17 -21.33 -4.80
N THR A 447 7.41 -20.85 -3.82
CA THR A 447 7.98 -20.44 -2.53
C THR A 447 8.55 -21.64 -1.80
N ALA A 448 9.83 -21.56 -1.39
CA ALA A 448 10.42 -22.60 -0.54
C ALA A 448 9.72 -22.63 0.83
N PRO A 449 9.52 -23.81 1.45
CA PRO A 449 8.87 -23.89 2.76
C PRO A 449 9.53 -23.03 3.84
N VAL A 450 10.85 -22.87 3.79
CA VAL A 450 11.61 -22.04 4.75
C VAL A 450 11.30 -20.55 4.58
N GLU A 451 11.12 -20.06 3.36
CA GLU A 451 10.75 -18.68 3.04
C GLU A 451 9.33 -18.38 3.50
N PHE A 452 8.39 -19.29 3.18
CA PHE A 452 7.01 -19.16 3.62
C PHE A 452 6.90 -19.11 5.15
N VAL A 453 7.66 -19.98 5.84
CA VAL A 453 7.77 -19.99 7.30
C VAL A 453 8.43 -18.71 7.80
N ALA A 454 9.52 -18.24 7.18
CA ALA A 454 10.19 -17.00 7.58
C ALA A 454 9.23 -15.81 7.55
N HIS A 455 8.37 -15.73 6.53
CA HIS A 455 7.38 -14.66 6.42
C HIS A 455 6.18 -14.83 7.37
N TRP A 456 5.55 -16.01 7.43
CA TRP A 456 4.23 -16.19 8.06
C TRP A 456 4.21 -16.83 9.46
N LEU A 457 5.30 -17.43 9.93
CA LEU A 457 5.31 -18.26 11.15
C LEU A 457 4.73 -17.52 12.37
N LEU A 458 5.13 -16.26 12.57
CA LEU A 458 4.76 -15.51 13.77
C LEU A 458 3.26 -15.22 13.86
N LEU A 459 2.56 -15.14 12.72
CA LEU A 459 1.12 -14.93 12.66
C LEU A 459 0.34 -16.25 12.61
N MET A 460 0.87 -17.28 11.94
CA MET A 460 0.11 -18.50 11.64
C MET A 460 0.41 -19.70 12.54
N ALA A 461 1.53 -19.71 13.28
CA ALA A 461 1.89 -20.83 14.15
C ALA A 461 0.78 -21.20 15.15
N LEU A 462 0.24 -20.21 15.87
CA LEU A 462 -0.80 -20.47 16.86
C LEU A 462 -2.18 -20.75 16.25
N PRO A 463 -2.68 -20.02 15.23
CA PRO A 463 -3.87 -20.42 14.49
C PRO A 463 -3.83 -21.86 13.99
N VAL A 464 -2.73 -22.27 13.36
CA VAL A 464 -2.52 -23.64 12.88
C VAL A 464 -2.52 -24.63 14.04
N ALA A 465 -1.75 -24.38 15.11
CA ALA A 465 -1.72 -25.25 16.29
C ALA A 465 -3.10 -25.41 16.95
N VAL A 466 -3.88 -24.33 17.04
CA VAL A 466 -5.25 -24.37 17.58
C VAL A 466 -6.19 -25.15 16.65
N ALA A 467 -6.08 -24.97 15.33
CA ALA A 467 -6.88 -25.71 14.35
C ALA A 467 -6.57 -27.23 14.41
N LEU A 468 -5.28 -27.59 14.45
CA LEU A 468 -4.85 -28.98 14.60
C LEU A 468 -5.32 -29.57 15.94
N ALA A 469 -5.23 -28.82 17.04
CA ALA A 469 -5.73 -29.26 18.34
C ALA A 469 -7.26 -29.44 18.36
N LEU A 470 -8.01 -28.61 17.62
CA LEU A 470 -9.46 -28.80 17.43
C LEU A 470 -9.76 -30.08 16.66
N ALA A 471 -9.05 -30.32 15.54
CA ALA A 471 -9.20 -31.51 14.72
C ALA A 471 -8.86 -32.79 15.50
N TRP A 472 -7.72 -32.80 16.19
CA TRP A 472 -7.26 -33.92 17.02
C TRP A 472 -8.23 -34.31 18.14
N ARG A 473 -8.76 -33.30 18.86
CA ARG A 473 -9.75 -33.54 19.92
C ARG A 473 -11.05 -34.11 19.37
N ALA A 474 -11.46 -33.67 18.18
CA ALA A 474 -12.64 -34.18 17.52
C ALA A 474 -12.47 -35.64 17.06
N GLY A 475 -11.32 -36.00 16.45
CA GLY A 475 -11.03 -37.36 15.99
C GLY A 475 -10.98 -38.40 17.11
N ARG A 476 -10.56 -38.01 18.32
CA ARG A 476 -10.55 -38.91 19.51
C ARG A 476 -11.88 -39.02 20.25
N GLY A 477 -12.96 -38.45 19.70
CA GLY A 477 -14.29 -38.46 20.34
C GLY A 477 -14.34 -37.79 21.71
N ARG A 478 -13.32 -37.01 22.09
CA ARG A 478 -13.26 -36.31 23.38
C ARG A 478 -14.21 -35.12 23.36
N PRO A 479 -15.09 -34.95 24.36
CA PRO A 479 -15.94 -33.77 24.43
C PRO A 479 -15.06 -32.52 24.50
N SER A 480 -15.12 -31.71 23.45
CA SER A 480 -14.45 -30.41 23.46
C SER A 480 -15.28 -29.46 24.32
N PRO A 481 -14.69 -28.73 25.28
CA PRO A 481 -15.44 -27.86 26.21
C PRO A 481 -16.18 -26.67 25.56
N THR A 482 -16.24 -26.61 24.22
CA THR A 482 -16.92 -25.56 23.46
C THR A 482 -17.62 -26.06 22.19
N VAL A 483 -17.33 -27.27 21.72
CA VAL A 483 -18.10 -27.87 20.62
C VAL A 483 -19.21 -28.62 21.32
N GLY A 484 -20.48 -28.25 21.11
CA GLY A 484 -21.61 -28.96 21.70
C GLY A 484 -21.49 -30.47 21.47
N ARG A 485 -22.22 -31.28 22.26
CA ARG A 485 -22.17 -32.76 22.37
C ARG A 485 -22.04 -33.61 21.07
N ARG A 486 -22.09 -33.04 19.86
CA ARG A 486 -21.99 -33.76 18.60
C ARG A 486 -20.52 -33.96 18.19
N ARG A 487 -20.10 -35.23 18.23
CA ARG A 487 -18.81 -35.75 17.77
C ARG A 487 -18.69 -35.52 16.24
N ILE A 488 -17.52 -35.10 15.76
CA ILE A 488 -17.16 -35.37 14.37
C ILE A 488 -16.94 -36.89 14.30
N PRO A 489 -17.62 -37.64 13.42
CA PRO A 489 -17.39 -39.08 13.30
C PRO A 489 -15.91 -39.34 13.02
N GLY A 490 -15.30 -40.32 13.71
CA GLY A 490 -13.87 -40.64 13.54
C GLY A 490 -13.52 -40.98 12.09
N GLU A 491 -14.46 -41.59 11.36
CA GLU A 491 -14.37 -41.87 9.93
C GLU A 491 -14.20 -40.60 9.07
N VAL A 492 -14.88 -39.50 9.41
CA VAL A 492 -14.74 -38.21 8.71
C VAL A 492 -13.35 -37.62 8.96
N PHE A 493 -12.80 -37.78 10.16
CA PHE A 493 -11.44 -37.32 10.48
C PHE A 493 -10.37 -38.10 9.71
N TRP A 494 -10.50 -39.43 9.65
CA TRP A 494 -9.57 -40.26 8.87
C TRP A 494 -9.72 -40.06 7.36
N GLY A 495 -10.95 -39.86 6.87
CA GLY A 495 -11.20 -39.46 5.49
C GLY A 495 -10.57 -38.12 5.11
N LEU A 496 -10.62 -37.12 6.01
CA LEU A 496 -9.92 -35.84 5.83
C LEU A 496 -8.39 -36.00 5.81
N THR A 497 -7.86 -36.91 6.64
CA THR A 497 -6.43 -37.19 6.69
C THR A 497 -5.98 -37.90 5.40
N ALA A 498 -6.76 -38.85 4.90
CA ALA A 498 -6.51 -39.50 3.61
C ALA A 498 -6.60 -38.53 2.44
N LEU A 499 -7.61 -37.64 2.43
CA LEU A 499 -7.75 -36.58 1.42
C LEU A 499 -6.58 -35.60 1.45
N ALA A 500 -6.09 -35.27 2.65
CA ALA A 500 -4.90 -34.44 2.83
C ALA A 500 -3.65 -35.10 2.21
N VAL A 501 -3.40 -36.38 2.53
CA VAL A 501 -2.28 -37.13 1.94
C VAL A 501 -2.40 -37.22 0.43
N ALA A 502 -3.62 -37.49 -0.09
CA ALA A 502 -3.88 -37.55 -1.53
C ALA A 502 -3.66 -36.19 -2.21
N THR A 503 -4.09 -35.09 -1.59
CA THR A 503 -3.91 -33.74 -2.13
C THR A 503 -2.43 -33.37 -2.19
N VAL A 504 -1.67 -33.70 -1.14
CA VAL A 504 -0.21 -33.52 -1.15
C VAL A 504 0.43 -34.34 -2.27
N ALA A 505 0.08 -35.62 -2.40
CA ALA A 505 0.63 -36.50 -3.43
C ALA A 505 0.31 -36.01 -4.85
N VAL A 506 -0.93 -35.60 -5.12
CA VAL A 506 -1.36 -35.07 -6.43
C VAL A 506 -0.65 -33.77 -6.76
N MET A 507 -0.58 -32.84 -5.80
CA MET A 507 0.07 -31.54 -6.04
C MET A 507 1.58 -31.68 -6.21
N TRP A 508 2.20 -32.56 -5.43
CA TRP A 508 3.61 -32.91 -5.61
C TRP A 508 3.87 -33.53 -7.00
N ALA A 509 3.03 -34.47 -7.43
CA ALA A 509 3.12 -35.07 -8.75
C ALA A 509 2.88 -34.06 -9.90
N ALA A 510 2.14 -32.99 -9.64
CA ALA A 510 1.85 -31.91 -10.58
C ALA A 510 2.86 -30.76 -10.55
N GLY A 511 4.00 -30.92 -9.87
CA GLY A 511 5.07 -29.91 -9.84
C GLY A 511 4.82 -28.71 -8.93
N ALA A 512 3.80 -28.73 -8.06
CA ALA A 512 3.33 -27.57 -7.26
C ALA A 512 4.32 -26.98 -6.26
N GLY A 513 5.39 -27.70 -5.98
CA GLY A 513 6.17 -27.48 -4.77
C GLY A 513 5.38 -27.86 -3.49
N LEU A 514 6.14 -28.01 -2.40
CA LEU A 514 5.58 -28.44 -1.12
C LEU A 514 4.64 -27.39 -0.50
N THR A 515 4.95 -26.10 -0.65
CA THR A 515 4.17 -25.01 -0.05
C THR A 515 2.75 -24.96 -0.60
N ALA A 516 2.58 -25.01 -1.93
CA ALA A 516 1.26 -25.08 -2.55
C ALA A 516 0.49 -26.33 -2.13
N ALA A 517 1.14 -27.49 -2.09
CA ALA A 517 0.53 -28.74 -1.66
C ALA A 517 -0.02 -28.68 -0.21
N LEU A 518 0.74 -28.07 0.71
CA LEU A 518 0.32 -27.85 2.09
C LEU A 518 -0.85 -26.86 2.19
N LEU A 519 -0.82 -25.77 1.41
CA LEU A 519 -1.88 -24.76 1.38
C LEU A 519 -3.19 -25.31 0.77
N ALA A 520 -3.11 -26.10 -0.30
CA ALA A 520 -4.24 -26.79 -0.89
C ALA A 520 -4.90 -27.75 0.11
N THR A 521 -4.07 -28.56 0.77
CA THR A 521 -4.50 -29.47 1.82
C THR A 521 -5.21 -28.74 2.97
N ALA A 522 -4.62 -27.64 3.45
CA ALA A 522 -5.21 -26.83 4.49
C ALA A 522 -6.54 -26.19 4.05
N THR A 523 -6.61 -25.67 2.83
CA THR A 523 -7.83 -25.09 2.24
C THR A 523 -8.96 -26.11 2.19
N VAL A 524 -8.71 -27.30 1.63
CA VAL A 524 -9.70 -28.38 1.55
C VAL A 524 -10.16 -28.80 2.96
N ALA A 525 -9.24 -29.01 3.89
CA ALA A 525 -9.57 -29.37 5.27
C ALA A 525 -10.43 -28.31 5.97
N LEU A 526 -10.15 -27.02 5.75
CA LEU A 526 -10.92 -25.91 6.30
C LEU A 526 -12.32 -25.82 5.69
N VAL A 527 -12.45 -25.93 4.36
CA VAL A 527 -13.75 -25.96 3.66
C VAL A 527 -14.63 -27.08 4.19
N VAL A 528 -14.11 -28.30 4.21
CA VAL A 528 -14.87 -29.48 4.68
C VAL A 528 -15.25 -29.31 6.15
N THR A 529 -14.34 -28.80 6.99
CA THR A 529 -14.63 -28.51 8.40
C THR A 529 -15.75 -27.47 8.55
N LEU A 530 -15.75 -26.41 7.73
CA LEU A 530 -16.76 -25.35 7.75
C LEU A 530 -18.11 -25.78 7.14
N LEU A 531 -18.14 -26.84 6.33
CA LEU A 531 -19.36 -27.46 5.82
C LEU A 531 -19.97 -28.45 6.82
N LEU A 532 -19.14 -29.34 7.38
CA LEU A 532 -19.61 -30.50 8.14
C LEU A 532 -19.67 -30.27 9.65
N ALA A 533 -18.67 -29.60 10.23
CA ALA A 533 -18.53 -29.56 11.68
C ALA A 533 -19.44 -28.51 12.32
N ALA A 534 -20.14 -28.88 13.38
CA ALA A 534 -20.80 -27.94 14.27
C ALA A 534 -19.74 -27.28 15.16
N MET A 535 -19.71 -25.95 15.24
CA MET A 535 -18.75 -25.24 16.08
C MET A 535 -19.28 -23.85 16.46
N PRO A 536 -18.79 -23.24 17.55
CA PRO A 536 -19.15 -21.88 17.92
C PRO A 536 -18.86 -20.87 16.81
N PRO A 537 -19.65 -19.80 16.67
CA PRO A 537 -19.44 -18.78 15.65
C PRO A 537 -18.04 -18.18 15.65
N ALA A 538 -17.43 -17.97 16.83
CA ALA A 538 -16.08 -17.44 16.94
C ALA A 538 -15.00 -18.39 16.39
N VAL A 539 -15.21 -19.71 16.49
CA VAL A 539 -14.29 -20.72 15.92
C VAL A 539 -14.47 -20.79 14.42
N ALA A 540 -15.71 -20.78 13.93
CA ALA A 540 -15.98 -20.77 12.50
C ALA A 540 -15.44 -19.50 11.83
N PHE A 541 -15.57 -18.35 12.49
CA PHE A 541 -14.99 -17.10 11.99
C PHE A 541 -13.45 -17.18 11.91
N MET A 542 -12.78 -17.69 12.95
CA MET A 542 -11.33 -17.91 12.95
C MET A 542 -10.89 -18.85 11.81
N LEU A 543 -11.55 -20.01 11.65
CA LEU A 543 -11.26 -20.95 10.56
C LEU A 543 -11.59 -20.35 9.18
N GLY A 544 -12.59 -19.47 9.11
CA GLY A 544 -12.91 -18.71 7.90
C GLY A 544 -11.81 -17.73 7.51
N LEU A 545 -11.25 -16.98 8.47
CA LEU A 545 -10.09 -16.12 8.19
C LEU A 545 -8.87 -16.95 7.75
N MET A 546 -8.66 -18.12 8.36
CA MET A 546 -7.62 -19.05 7.90
C MET A 546 -7.91 -19.58 6.50
N LEU A 547 -9.17 -19.80 6.13
CA LEU A 547 -9.54 -20.24 4.77
C LEU A 547 -9.22 -19.15 3.74
N VAL A 548 -9.54 -17.88 4.04
CA VAL A 548 -9.15 -16.75 3.17
C VAL A 548 -7.64 -16.73 2.99
N PHE A 549 -6.89 -16.84 4.10
CA PHE A 549 -5.43 -16.90 4.06
C PHE A 549 -4.90 -18.05 3.19
N THR A 550 -5.32 -19.29 3.44
CA THR A 550 -4.78 -20.45 2.70
C THR A 550 -5.19 -20.44 1.23
N THR A 551 -6.38 -19.91 0.91
CA THR A 551 -6.88 -19.86 -0.47
C THR A 551 -6.12 -18.82 -1.29
N LEU A 552 -5.95 -17.61 -0.76
CA LEU A 552 -5.24 -16.55 -1.48
C LEU A 552 -3.73 -16.78 -1.51
N ALA A 553 -3.14 -17.33 -0.44
CA ALA A 553 -1.74 -17.76 -0.48
C ALA A 553 -1.53 -18.88 -1.49
N LEU A 554 -2.44 -19.88 -1.55
CA LEU A 554 -2.38 -20.93 -2.57
C LEU A 554 -2.49 -20.35 -3.98
N PHE A 555 -3.36 -19.36 -4.17
CA PHE A 555 -3.45 -18.65 -5.44
C PHE A 555 -2.09 -18.10 -5.84
N CYS A 556 -1.39 -17.36 -4.96
CA CYS A 556 -0.05 -16.81 -5.25
C CYS A 556 1.05 -17.86 -5.50
N GLU A 557 0.88 -19.09 -5.02
CA GLU A 557 1.84 -20.17 -5.26
C GLU A 557 1.64 -20.81 -6.63
N TRP A 558 0.40 -21.03 -7.03
CA TRP A 558 0.10 -21.82 -8.23
C TRP A 558 -0.28 -20.97 -9.44
N TRP A 559 -0.83 -19.77 -9.21
CA TRP A 559 -1.24 -18.82 -10.23
C TRP A 559 -0.67 -17.42 -9.97
N HIS A 560 -0.57 -16.63 -11.02
CA HIS A 560 -0.33 -15.20 -10.91
C HIS A 560 -1.14 -14.43 -11.94
N LEU A 561 -1.36 -13.15 -11.67
CA LEU A 561 -1.87 -12.23 -12.67
C LEU A 561 -0.73 -11.80 -13.58
N ASP A 562 -0.92 -12.01 -14.88
CA ASP A 562 0.03 -11.73 -15.95
C ASP A 562 0.12 -10.22 -16.18
N ASP A 563 1.16 -9.61 -15.62
CA ASP A 563 1.41 -8.17 -15.70
C ASP A 563 2.78 -7.87 -16.33
N ILE A 564 3.25 -6.62 -16.19
CA ILE A 564 4.48 -6.12 -16.81
C ILE A 564 5.75 -6.95 -16.50
N PHE A 565 5.72 -7.80 -15.48
CA PHE A 565 6.83 -8.66 -15.10
C PHE A 565 6.75 -10.07 -15.69
N GLY A 566 5.68 -10.41 -16.41
CA GLY A 566 5.47 -11.70 -17.07
C GLY A 566 5.93 -11.77 -18.53
N ASP A 567 6.18 -10.62 -19.17
CA ASP A 567 6.57 -10.52 -20.58
C ASP A 567 8.11 -10.38 -20.71
N GLY A 568 8.82 -11.51 -20.71
CA GLY A 568 10.26 -11.59 -20.95
C GLY A 568 10.81 -13.03 -20.89
N ASP A 569 12.03 -13.24 -21.37
CA ASP A 569 12.72 -14.55 -21.29
C ASP A 569 13.04 -14.93 -19.82
N ASP A 570 13.20 -13.93 -18.95
CA ASP A 570 13.41 -14.10 -17.52
C ASP A 570 12.06 -14.16 -16.78
N ARG A 571 11.59 -15.38 -16.52
CA ARG A 571 10.36 -15.62 -15.76
C ARG A 571 10.56 -15.50 -14.26
N SER A 572 11.75 -15.21 -13.74
CA SER A 572 12.04 -15.30 -12.30
C SER A 572 11.13 -14.45 -11.41
N ILE A 573 10.64 -13.32 -11.91
CA ILE A 573 9.82 -12.34 -11.16
C ILE A 573 8.35 -12.26 -11.60
N GLU A 574 7.86 -13.19 -12.42
CA GLU A 574 6.51 -13.15 -13.03
C GLU A 574 5.35 -12.96 -12.04
N ARG A 575 5.52 -13.43 -10.78
CA ARG A 575 4.48 -13.34 -9.73
C ARG A 575 4.71 -12.24 -8.69
N ILE A 576 5.72 -11.38 -8.87
CA ILE A 576 6.17 -10.39 -7.88
C ILE A 576 5.03 -9.54 -7.33
N ASN A 577 4.21 -8.96 -8.22
CA ASN A 577 3.08 -8.11 -7.85
C ASN A 577 1.93 -8.89 -7.24
N THR A 578 1.68 -10.11 -7.72
CA THR A 578 0.62 -10.96 -7.19
C THR A 578 0.91 -11.33 -5.73
N VAL A 579 2.14 -11.78 -5.44
CA VAL A 579 2.58 -12.09 -4.08
C VAL A 579 2.53 -10.83 -3.23
N PHE A 580 3.15 -9.74 -3.68
CA PHE A 580 3.22 -8.49 -2.92
C PHE A 580 1.84 -7.99 -2.48
N LYS A 581 0.95 -7.78 -3.45
CA LYS A 581 -0.31 -7.08 -3.19
C LYS A 581 -1.30 -7.93 -2.42
N ILE A 582 -1.29 -9.25 -2.64
CA ILE A 582 -2.15 -10.17 -1.88
C ILE A 582 -1.58 -10.43 -0.47
N TYR A 583 -0.27 -10.66 -0.32
CA TYR A 583 0.33 -10.93 0.99
C TYR A 583 0.17 -9.73 1.93
N TYR A 584 0.30 -8.50 1.42
CA TYR A 584 0.09 -7.30 2.23
C TYR A 584 -1.33 -7.25 2.83
N GLY A 585 -2.37 -7.52 2.02
CA GLY A 585 -3.77 -7.59 2.47
C GLY A 585 -4.06 -8.80 3.38
N LEU A 586 -3.32 -9.90 3.24
CA LEU A 586 -3.45 -11.08 4.11
C LEU A 586 -2.87 -10.87 5.52
N TRP A 587 -1.96 -9.91 5.70
CA TRP A 587 -1.31 -9.68 7.00
C TRP A 587 -2.31 -9.30 8.11
N PRO A 588 -3.20 -8.30 7.95
CA PRO A 588 -4.25 -8.02 8.95
C PRO A 588 -5.22 -9.19 9.16
N VAL A 589 -5.49 -10.01 8.14
CA VAL A 589 -6.36 -11.19 8.21
C VAL A 589 -5.74 -12.27 9.10
N ALA A 590 -4.46 -12.58 8.88
CA ALA A 590 -3.69 -13.51 9.70
C ALA A 590 -3.55 -13.03 11.15
N ALA A 591 -3.30 -11.73 11.36
CA ALA A 591 -3.27 -11.13 12.70
C ALA A 591 -4.61 -11.26 13.45
N ALA A 592 -5.74 -11.08 12.77
CA ALA A 592 -7.06 -11.29 13.37
C ALA A 592 -7.30 -12.78 13.76
N ALA A 593 -6.85 -13.71 12.92
CA ALA A 593 -6.87 -15.15 13.25
C ALA A 593 -5.97 -15.46 14.46
N MET A 594 -4.77 -14.87 14.52
CA MET A 594 -3.82 -14.98 15.64
C MET A 594 -4.45 -14.55 16.98
N VAL A 595 -5.16 -13.43 16.99
CA VAL A 595 -5.85 -12.91 18.19
C VAL A 595 -6.97 -13.85 18.67
N LEU A 596 -7.76 -14.39 17.75
CA LEU A 596 -8.82 -15.37 18.08
C LEU A 596 -8.22 -16.68 18.59
N ALA A 597 -7.16 -17.17 17.96
CA ALA A 597 -6.43 -18.37 18.36
C ALA A 597 -5.81 -18.20 19.76
N SER A 598 -5.21 -17.04 20.03
CA SER A 598 -4.67 -16.66 21.35
C SER A 598 -5.74 -16.73 22.44
N ARG A 599 -6.91 -16.10 22.20
CA ARG A 599 -8.03 -16.14 23.13
C ARG A 599 -8.53 -17.56 23.37
N ARG A 600 -8.52 -18.39 22.33
CA ARG A 600 -8.96 -19.78 22.37
C ARG A 600 -8.01 -20.64 23.20
N ALA A 601 -6.71 -20.55 22.94
CA ALA A 601 -5.65 -21.28 23.63
C ALA A 601 -5.68 -20.99 25.14
N ILE A 602 -5.80 -19.71 25.53
CA ILE A 602 -5.87 -19.31 26.93
C ILE A 602 -7.16 -19.82 27.61
N ARG A 603 -8.30 -19.83 26.91
CA ARG A 603 -9.55 -20.37 27.47
C ARG A 603 -9.48 -21.88 27.73
N TRP A 604 -8.78 -22.63 26.88
CA TRP A 604 -8.58 -24.07 27.09
C TRP A 604 -7.73 -24.38 28.30
N ALA A 605 -6.88 -23.46 28.71
CA ALA A 605 -5.92 -23.71 29.76
C ALA A 605 -6.57 -23.89 31.15
N GLY A 606 -7.88 -23.69 31.34
CA GLY A 606 -8.59 -24.11 32.56
C GLY A 606 -8.07 -23.42 33.83
N GLU A 607 -7.09 -24.05 34.47
CA GLU A 607 -6.33 -23.61 35.66
C GLU A 607 -5.42 -22.39 35.42
N ARG A 608 -5.19 -21.60 36.48
CA ARG A 608 -4.32 -20.41 36.47
C ARG A 608 -2.89 -20.73 36.03
N ARG A 609 -2.32 -21.86 36.46
CA ARG A 609 -0.95 -22.29 36.11
C ARG A 609 -0.81 -22.60 34.62
N ARG A 610 -1.79 -23.30 34.05
CA ARG A 610 -1.85 -23.61 32.62
C ARG A 610 -2.10 -22.36 31.78
N ARG A 611 -2.91 -21.40 32.26
CA ARG A 611 -3.09 -20.09 31.58
C ARG A 611 -1.79 -19.30 31.53
N ARG A 612 -1.00 -19.30 32.62
CA ARG A 612 0.35 -18.72 32.62
C ARG A 612 1.25 -19.41 31.59
N ARG A 613 1.24 -20.75 31.52
CA ARG A 613 1.98 -21.50 30.49
C ARG A 613 1.54 -21.14 29.07
N ALA A 614 0.24 -21.02 28.80
CA ALA A 614 -0.27 -20.60 27.49
C ALA A 614 0.14 -19.17 27.11
N LEU A 615 0.20 -18.26 28.09
CA LEU A 615 0.75 -16.91 27.88
C LEU A 615 2.27 -16.95 27.64
N CYS A 616 3.00 -17.84 28.30
CA CYS A 616 4.44 -18.04 28.04
C CYS A 616 4.71 -18.54 26.62
N LEU A 617 3.75 -19.21 25.96
CA LEU A 617 3.89 -19.62 24.55
C LEU A 617 3.67 -18.45 23.57
N LEU A 618 2.98 -17.38 23.98
CA LEU A 618 2.83 -16.16 23.18
C LEU A 618 4.06 -15.26 23.28
N ALA A 619 4.76 -15.29 24.42
CA ALA A 619 5.89 -14.41 24.67
C ALA A 619 7.01 -14.54 23.62
N PRO A 620 7.46 -15.74 23.19
CA PRO A 620 8.42 -15.87 22.10
C PRO A 620 7.95 -15.24 20.80
N LEU A 621 6.68 -15.43 20.41
CA LEU A 621 6.14 -14.85 19.18
C LEU A 621 6.15 -13.32 19.21
N VAL A 622 5.83 -12.73 20.37
CA VAL A 622 5.88 -11.29 20.57
C VAL A 622 7.32 -10.79 20.59
N VAL A 623 8.24 -11.47 21.27
CA VAL A 623 9.66 -11.08 21.33
C VAL A 623 10.30 -11.15 19.95
N LEU A 624 10.10 -12.24 19.21
CA LEU A 624 10.62 -12.39 17.86
C LEU A 624 9.99 -11.37 16.90
N GLY A 625 8.68 -11.16 16.97
CA GLY A 625 8.01 -10.15 16.15
C GLY A 625 8.43 -8.72 16.49
N ALA A 626 8.92 -8.46 17.71
CA ALA A 626 9.38 -7.15 18.14
C ALA A 626 10.80 -6.80 17.66
N ALA A 627 11.53 -7.77 17.10
CA ALA A 627 12.88 -7.54 16.57
C ALA A 627 12.89 -6.45 15.48
N TYR A 628 12.02 -6.58 14.48
CA TYR A 628 11.93 -5.65 13.36
C TYR A 628 11.56 -4.21 13.77
N PRO A 629 10.45 -3.94 14.50
CA PRO A 629 10.06 -2.56 14.86
C PRO A 629 11.04 -1.87 15.81
N VAL A 630 12.02 -2.58 16.37
CA VAL A 630 13.12 -1.99 17.14
C VAL A 630 14.34 -1.74 16.25
N ALA A 631 14.80 -2.76 15.52
CA ALA A 631 16.02 -2.67 14.73
C ALA A 631 15.86 -1.85 13.46
N ALA A 632 14.74 -1.98 12.75
CA ALA A 632 14.53 -1.34 11.45
C ALA A 632 14.48 0.19 11.54
N PRO A 633 13.76 0.84 12.49
CA PRO A 633 13.85 2.29 12.63
C PRO A 633 15.26 2.78 12.93
N LEU A 634 16.01 2.07 13.78
CA LEU A 634 17.38 2.45 14.13
C LEU A 634 18.33 2.31 12.93
N ALA A 635 18.23 1.20 12.19
CA ALA A 635 18.97 0.99 10.95
C ALA A 635 18.61 2.06 9.90
N ARG A 636 17.32 2.37 9.77
CA ARG A 636 16.82 3.39 8.84
C ARG A 636 17.40 4.77 9.15
N LEU A 637 17.47 5.13 10.43
CA LEU A 637 18.06 6.39 10.90
C LEU A 637 19.58 6.43 10.71
N ALA A 638 20.27 5.28 10.77
CA ALA A 638 21.71 5.18 10.53
C ALA A 638 22.09 5.19 9.04
N GLN A 639 21.19 4.79 8.15
CA GLN A 639 21.45 4.67 6.71
C GLN A 639 21.32 5.98 5.93
N THR A 640 20.74 7.04 6.50
CA THR A 640 20.63 8.31 5.77
C THR A 640 21.96 9.03 5.75
N GLY A 641 22.52 9.27 4.56
CA GLY A 641 23.74 10.09 4.40
C GLY A 641 23.53 11.59 4.67
N ARG A 642 22.27 12.00 4.89
CA ARG A 642 21.89 13.38 5.20
C ARG A 642 21.80 13.59 6.71
N PRO A 643 22.20 14.76 7.22
CA PRO A 643 21.94 15.12 8.61
C PRO A 643 20.44 15.09 8.90
N ALA A 644 20.07 14.78 10.15
CA ALA A 644 18.68 14.77 10.55
C ALA A 644 18.03 16.13 10.30
N SER A 645 16.86 16.17 9.66
CA SER A 645 16.19 17.44 9.34
C SER A 645 15.88 18.25 10.60
N SER A 646 15.47 17.58 11.68
CA SER A 646 15.24 18.20 13.00
C SER A 646 16.51 18.75 13.67
N GLU A 647 17.71 18.46 13.18
CA GLU A 647 18.94 19.13 13.60
C GLU A 647 19.06 20.51 12.96
N ILE A 648 18.68 20.62 11.68
CA ILE A 648 18.84 21.81 10.83
C ILE A 648 17.57 22.69 10.81
N ALA A 649 16.40 22.12 11.13
CA ALA A 649 15.09 22.77 11.10
C ALA A 649 14.31 22.59 12.41
N ARG A 650 13.28 23.41 12.60
CA ARG A 650 12.42 23.42 13.79
C ARG A 650 10.96 23.52 13.39
N GLY A 651 10.07 23.20 14.33
CA GLY A 651 8.62 23.31 14.12
C GLY A 651 8.15 22.57 12.87
N PHE A 652 7.38 23.27 12.04
CA PHE A 652 6.75 22.69 10.85
C PHE A 652 7.77 22.32 9.74
N ASP A 653 8.84 23.10 9.62
CA ASP A 653 9.87 22.91 8.58
C ASP A 653 10.66 21.60 8.74
N ALA A 654 10.71 21.05 9.96
CA ALA A 654 11.34 19.75 10.20
C ALA A 654 10.62 18.59 9.51
N LEU A 655 9.36 18.78 9.10
CA LEU A 655 8.55 17.80 8.39
C LEU A 655 8.52 18.03 6.87
N ASP A 656 9.14 19.10 6.36
CA ASP A 656 9.12 19.41 4.93
C ASP A 656 10.01 18.45 4.14
N GLY A 657 9.38 17.52 3.43
CA GLY A 657 10.05 16.51 2.63
C GLY A 657 10.83 17.05 1.41
N MET A 658 10.61 18.29 0.99
CA MET A 658 11.35 18.93 -0.11
C MET A 658 12.63 19.62 0.37
N ARG A 659 12.81 19.79 1.69
CA ARG A 659 13.85 20.66 2.25
C ARG A 659 15.28 20.23 1.88
N TYR A 660 15.52 18.94 1.67
CA TYR A 660 16.84 18.43 1.25
C TYR A 660 17.29 19.00 -0.11
N LEU A 661 16.36 19.46 -0.95
CA LEU A 661 16.69 20.08 -2.23
C LEU A 661 17.39 21.43 -2.04
N LEU A 662 17.22 22.12 -0.91
CA LEU A 662 17.95 23.36 -0.63
C LEU A 662 19.47 23.14 -0.57
N THR A 663 19.91 21.95 -0.13
CA THR A 663 21.32 21.62 0.00
C THR A 663 21.87 20.94 -1.24
N GLU A 664 21.08 20.07 -1.88
CA GLU A 664 21.55 19.25 -3.01
C GLU A 664 21.29 19.89 -4.38
N HIS A 665 20.17 20.61 -4.51
CA HIS A 665 19.64 21.11 -5.79
C HIS A 665 18.99 22.49 -5.64
N ALA A 666 19.72 23.44 -5.03
CA ALA A 666 19.19 24.75 -4.63
C ALA A 666 18.53 25.54 -5.78
N GLY A 667 19.12 25.48 -6.99
CA GLY A 667 18.58 26.11 -8.19
C GLY A 667 17.23 25.54 -8.60
N ASP A 668 17.11 24.21 -8.59
CA ASP A 668 15.86 23.52 -8.92
C ASP A 668 14.79 23.77 -7.85
N TYR A 669 15.16 23.78 -6.56
CA TYR A 669 14.21 24.11 -5.49
C TYR A 669 13.63 25.52 -5.68
N ALA A 670 14.47 26.52 -5.99
CA ALA A 670 14.01 27.88 -6.24
C ALA A 670 13.08 27.95 -7.48
N ALA A 671 13.40 27.21 -8.55
CA ALA A 671 12.53 27.11 -9.72
C ALA A 671 11.17 26.47 -9.39
N MET A 672 11.15 25.40 -8.57
CA MET A 672 9.90 24.78 -8.11
C MET A 672 9.04 25.77 -7.31
N GLN A 673 9.64 26.53 -6.39
CA GLN A 673 8.93 27.56 -5.63
C GLN A 673 8.38 28.67 -6.54
N TYR A 674 9.16 29.12 -7.53
CA TYR A 674 8.70 30.08 -8.53
C TYR A 674 7.48 29.56 -9.28
N ILE A 675 7.55 28.32 -9.79
CA ILE A 675 6.45 27.68 -10.52
C ILE A 675 5.17 27.63 -9.66
N LEU A 676 5.28 27.16 -8.42
CA LEU A 676 4.15 27.06 -7.49
C LEU A 676 3.49 28.41 -7.18
N LEU A 677 4.29 29.48 -7.09
CA LEU A 677 3.83 30.82 -6.71
C LEU A 677 3.36 31.69 -7.89
N LYS A 678 3.91 31.46 -9.09
CA LYS A 678 3.78 32.39 -10.23
C LYS A 678 3.09 31.80 -11.44
N THR A 679 2.81 30.51 -11.48
CA THR A 679 2.16 29.87 -12.65
C THR A 679 0.84 29.21 -12.32
N PRO A 680 -0.14 29.24 -13.25
CA PRO A 680 -1.37 28.47 -13.13
C PRO A 680 -1.16 26.95 -12.99
N PRO A 681 -2.07 26.21 -12.34
CA PRO A 681 -2.01 24.76 -12.18
C PRO A 681 -1.85 23.90 -13.43
N GLU A 682 -2.37 24.39 -14.54
CA GLU A 682 -2.38 23.75 -15.84
C GLU A 682 -1.14 24.03 -16.70
N THR A 683 -0.25 24.92 -16.24
CA THR A 683 0.95 25.32 -16.99
C THR A 683 1.82 24.10 -17.29
N ARG A 684 2.07 23.87 -18.57
CA ARG A 684 2.86 22.72 -19.02
C ARG A 684 4.34 23.08 -19.12
N LEU A 685 5.18 22.17 -18.67
CA LEU A 685 6.63 22.38 -18.64
C LEU A 685 7.39 21.32 -19.44
N LEU A 686 8.55 21.72 -19.95
CA LEU A 686 9.58 20.83 -20.47
C LEU A 686 10.68 20.70 -19.43
N GLU A 687 10.99 19.45 -19.09
CA GLU A 687 12.12 19.06 -18.26
C GLU A 687 12.76 17.78 -18.78
N ALA A 688 13.90 17.40 -18.19
CA ALA A 688 14.55 16.13 -18.47
C ALA A 688 13.62 14.92 -18.24
N VAL A 689 13.43 14.15 -19.31
CA VAL A 689 12.65 12.91 -19.34
C VAL A 689 13.50 11.75 -18.83
N GLY A 690 12.96 10.82 -18.04
CA GLY A 690 13.74 9.64 -17.64
C GLY A 690 12.92 8.45 -17.16
N THR A 691 13.58 7.60 -16.40
CA THR A 691 13.00 6.36 -15.84
C THR A 691 12.94 6.41 -14.31
N GLN A 692 12.28 5.44 -13.69
CA GLN A 692 12.16 5.34 -12.24
C GLN A 692 13.52 5.42 -11.51
N TYR A 693 13.50 5.98 -10.30
CA TYR A 693 14.66 6.13 -9.41
C TYR A 693 15.77 7.04 -9.96
N GLN A 694 15.41 7.97 -10.85
CA GLN A 694 16.30 9.01 -11.36
C GLN A 694 15.79 10.40 -10.97
N TYR A 695 16.68 11.41 -11.00
CA TYR A 695 16.32 12.79 -10.71
C TYR A 695 15.50 13.49 -11.81
N SER A 696 15.45 12.91 -13.01
CA SER A 696 14.53 13.35 -14.09
C SER A 696 13.08 13.40 -13.62
N GLY A 697 12.25 14.26 -14.23
CA GLY A 697 10.84 14.41 -13.84
C GLY A 697 10.59 15.17 -12.52
N ARG A 698 11.63 15.78 -11.93
CA ARG A 698 11.51 16.45 -10.62
C ARG A 698 10.59 17.66 -10.60
N MET A 699 10.49 18.41 -11.67
CA MET A 699 9.66 19.61 -11.69
C MET A 699 8.19 19.22 -11.66
N GLY A 700 7.78 18.28 -12.50
CA GLY A 700 6.43 17.72 -12.49
C GLY A 700 6.12 17.08 -11.14
N THR A 701 7.01 16.23 -10.61
CA THR A 701 6.81 15.55 -9.31
C THR A 701 6.58 16.52 -8.16
N ASN A 702 7.38 17.59 -8.07
CA ASN A 702 7.36 18.49 -6.91
C ASN A 702 6.35 19.63 -7.04
N THR A 703 5.94 20.00 -8.26
CA THR A 703 5.01 21.12 -8.48
C THR A 703 3.60 20.67 -8.87
N GLY A 704 3.45 19.41 -9.28
CA GLY A 704 2.22 18.88 -9.85
C GLY A 704 1.86 19.49 -11.20
N ARG A 705 2.76 20.23 -11.85
CA ARG A 705 2.54 20.78 -13.20
C ARG A 705 2.74 19.69 -14.24
N PRO A 706 1.89 19.59 -15.28
CA PRO A 706 2.07 18.57 -16.32
C PRO A 706 3.36 18.77 -17.12
N ALA A 707 4.28 17.81 -17.05
CA ALA A 707 5.51 17.81 -17.84
C ALA A 707 5.32 17.13 -19.20
N LEU A 708 6.10 17.50 -20.22
CA LEU A 708 6.16 16.75 -21.49
C LEU A 708 6.45 15.27 -21.24
N GLY A 709 7.41 14.99 -20.36
CA GLY A 709 7.75 13.65 -19.91
C GLY A 709 8.52 13.68 -18.59
N GLY A 710 8.02 12.97 -17.59
CA GLY A 710 8.73 12.70 -16.33
C GLY A 710 9.34 11.29 -16.33
N TRP A 711 8.90 10.44 -15.41
CA TRP A 711 9.27 9.01 -15.38
C TRP A 711 8.42 8.21 -16.38
N LEU A 712 8.67 8.37 -17.68
CA LEU A 712 7.81 7.80 -18.73
C LEU A 712 7.82 6.26 -18.79
N TYR A 713 8.89 5.60 -18.34
CA TYR A 713 8.88 4.14 -18.19
C TYR A 713 7.91 3.69 -17.09
N HIS A 714 7.87 4.41 -15.97
CA HIS A 714 6.92 4.15 -14.89
C HIS A 714 5.47 4.44 -15.36
N SER A 715 5.25 5.50 -16.14
CA SER A 715 3.94 5.76 -16.75
C SER A 715 3.51 4.67 -17.73
N TRP A 716 4.44 4.08 -18.48
CA TRP A 716 4.17 2.91 -19.34
C TRP A 716 3.72 1.70 -18.50
N ALA A 717 4.38 1.43 -17.38
CA ALA A 717 3.99 0.33 -16.48
C ALA A 717 2.54 0.44 -15.98
N TRP A 718 2.00 1.65 -15.88
CA TRP A 718 0.61 1.87 -15.49
C TRP A 718 -0.38 1.83 -16.65
N ARG A 719 0.02 2.32 -17.83
CA ARG A 719 -0.84 2.46 -19.01
C ARG A 719 -0.83 1.24 -19.93
N GLY A 720 0.16 0.35 -19.75
CA GLY A 720 0.34 -0.85 -20.55
C GLY A 720 0.97 -0.59 -21.93
N ALA A 721 1.02 -1.65 -22.75
CA ALA A 721 1.74 -1.67 -24.02
C ALA A 721 1.31 -0.59 -25.03
N SER A 722 0.05 -0.14 -24.98
CA SER A 722 -0.48 0.89 -25.88
C SER A 722 0.25 2.24 -25.75
N PHE A 723 0.88 2.51 -24.60
CA PHE A 723 1.59 3.76 -24.34
C PHE A 723 3.04 3.75 -24.86
N LEU A 724 3.57 2.62 -25.34
CA LEU A 724 4.98 2.47 -25.72
C LEU A 724 5.40 3.47 -26.83
N LYS A 725 4.58 3.60 -27.88
CA LYS A 725 4.84 4.55 -28.98
C LYS A 725 4.85 5.99 -28.50
N GLU A 726 3.94 6.34 -27.59
CA GLU A 726 3.84 7.71 -27.05
C GLU A 726 5.00 8.02 -26.11
N ARG A 727 5.44 7.05 -25.30
CA ARG A 727 6.65 7.14 -24.48
C ARG A 727 7.88 7.48 -25.33
N GLU A 728 8.09 6.74 -26.42
CA GLU A 728 9.22 6.93 -27.33
C GLU A 728 9.16 8.28 -28.05
N ARG A 729 7.97 8.64 -28.57
CA ARG A 729 7.75 9.94 -29.21
C ARG A 729 8.09 11.11 -28.29
N ARG A 730 7.64 11.08 -27.03
CA ARG A 730 7.91 12.14 -26.04
C ARG A 730 9.38 12.21 -25.64
N THR A 731 10.02 11.05 -25.46
CA THR A 731 11.44 10.98 -25.13
C THR A 731 12.29 11.60 -26.23
N GLU A 732 12.02 11.23 -27.48
CA GLU A 732 12.71 11.75 -28.66
C GLU A 732 12.39 13.23 -28.90
N LEU A 733 11.13 13.64 -28.69
CA LEU A 733 10.75 15.04 -28.83
C LEU A 733 11.45 15.95 -27.82
N ALA A 734 11.56 15.53 -26.55
CA ALA A 734 12.31 16.28 -25.54
C ALA A 734 13.77 16.45 -25.96
N ARG A 735 14.40 15.36 -26.41
CA ARG A 735 15.79 15.38 -26.92
C ARG A 735 15.94 16.36 -28.08
N ARG A 736 15.08 16.27 -29.10
CA ARG A 736 15.09 17.22 -30.23
C ARG A 736 14.95 18.67 -29.81
N ILE A 737 14.05 18.97 -28.87
CA ILE A 737 13.87 20.35 -28.38
C ILE A 737 15.12 20.82 -27.64
N TYR A 738 15.78 19.98 -26.83
CA TYR A 738 16.99 20.38 -26.11
C TYR A 738 18.21 20.51 -27.04
N GLU A 739 18.38 19.64 -28.02
CA GLU A 739 19.60 19.52 -28.84
C GLU A 739 19.55 20.26 -30.19
N THR A 740 18.37 20.60 -30.72
CA THR A 740 18.30 21.38 -31.96
C THR A 740 18.97 22.75 -31.80
N ARG A 741 19.63 23.22 -32.85
CA ARG A 741 20.16 24.60 -32.95
C ARG A 741 19.17 25.56 -33.60
N SER A 742 18.07 25.04 -34.14
CA SER A 742 17.02 25.83 -34.79
C SER A 742 16.02 26.35 -33.76
N ALA A 743 16.02 27.67 -33.55
CA ALA A 743 15.03 28.33 -32.70
C ALA A 743 13.60 28.13 -33.22
N GLY A 744 13.41 28.13 -34.56
CA GLY A 744 12.10 27.90 -35.17
C GLY A 744 11.57 26.49 -34.95
N GLU A 745 12.43 25.48 -35.08
CA GLU A 745 12.05 24.08 -34.84
C GLU A 745 11.66 23.86 -33.37
N ALA A 746 12.46 24.37 -32.44
CA ALA A 746 12.16 24.29 -31.01
C ALA A 746 10.85 25.00 -30.67
N LEU A 747 10.61 26.21 -31.20
CA LEU A 747 9.37 26.95 -30.95
C LEU A 747 8.12 26.23 -31.50
N LEU A 748 8.22 25.64 -32.70
CA LEU A 748 7.12 24.86 -33.28
C LEU A 748 6.81 23.62 -32.44
N ALA A 749 7.84 22.89 -32.00
CA ALA A 749 7.70 21.71 -31.14
C ALA A 749 7.10 22.06 -29.77
N LEU A 750 7.57 23.13 -29.13
CA LEU A 750 7.03 23.63 -27.86
C LEU A 750 5.55 24.03 -27.99
N ARG A 751 5.19 24.75 -29.06
CA ARG A 751 3.80 25.15 -29.33
C ARG A 751 2.89 23.94 -29.60
N ALA A 752 3.37 22.93 -30.34
CA ALA A 752 2.60 21.72 -30.62
C ALA A 752 2.20 20.96 -29.35
N GLU A 753 3.10 20.89 -28.36
CA GLU A 753 2.85 20.24 -27.06
C GLU A 753 2.23 21.18 -26.01
N LYS A 754 2.03 22.46 -26.39
CA LYS A 754 1.56 23.55 -25.53
C LYS A 754 2.45 23.78 -24.31
N ILE A 755 3.75 23.63 -24.47
CA ILE A 755 4.73 23.91 -23.41
C ILE A 755 4.87 25.41 -23.24
N GLU A 756 4.76 25.86 -21.99
CA GLU A 756 4.84 27.27 -21.60
C GLU A 756 6.11 27.58 -20.83
N LEU A 757 6.70 26.58 -20.16
CA LEU A 757 7.94 26.71 -19.40
C LEU A 757 8.99 25.69 -19.87
N VAL A 758 10.23 26.12 -20.01
CA VAL A 758 11.38 25.25 -20.28
C VAL A 758 12.37 25.38 -19.13
N VAL A 759 12.76 24.24 -18.56
CA VAL A 759 13.72 24.15 -17.46
C VAL A 759 15.07 23.76 -18.03
N VAL A 760 16.12 24.48 -17.64
CA VAL A 760 17.52 24.13 -17.96
C VAL A 760 18.37 24.19 -16.70
N GLY A 761 18.61 23.03 -16.08
CA GLY A 761 19.46 22.87 -14.90
C GLY A 761 20.62 21.90 -15.14
N ALA A 762 21.25 21.47 -14.03
CA ALA A 762 22.33 20.48 -14.08
C ALA A 762 21.86 19.11 -14.62
N GLN A 763 20.57 18.77 -14.44
CA GLN A 763 20.02 17.52 -14.97
C GLN A 763 19.94 17.55 -16.49
N GLU A 764 19.36 18.59 -17.06
CA GLU A 764 19.24 18.75 -18.52
C GLU A 764 20.61 18.79 -19.20
N ARG A 765 21.57 19.57 -18.66
CA ARG A 765 22.92 19.67 -19.23
C ARG A 765 23.74 18.38 -19.18
N ARG A 766 23.48 17.51 -18.20
CA ARG A 766 24.13 16.19 -18.11
C ARG A 766 23.52 15.18 -19.07
N GLN A 767 22.21 15.26 -19.30
CA GLN A 767 21.49 14.27 -20.08
C GLN A 767 21.55 14.56 -21.59
N TYR A 768 21.46 15.83 -21.99
CA TYR A 768 21.46 16.25 -23.39
C TYR A 768 22.80 16.89 -23.72
N THR A 769 23.73 16.10 -24.27
CA THR A 769 25.14 16.52 -24.45
C THR A 769 25.32 17.59 -25.53
N GLU A 770 24.36 17.68 -26.45
CA GLU A 770 24.33 18.69 -27.52
C GLU A 770 23.37 19.86 -27.19
N LEU A 771 23.01 20.04 -25.91
CA LEU A 771 22.07 21.08 -25.49
C LEU A 771 22.55 22.48 -25.90
N ASP A 772 21.71 23.19 -26.65
CA ASP A 772 21.93 24.58 -27.05
C ASP A 772 20.96 25.51 -26.30
N GLU A 773 21.48 26.36 -25.40
CA GLU A 773 20.67 27.33 -24.65
C GLU A 773 20.36 28.60 -25.45
N VAL A 774 21.16 28.94 -26.47
CA VAL A 774 21.06 30.22 -27.20
C VAL A 774 19.72 30.35 -27.90
N LYS A 775 19.19 29.25 -28.43
CA LYS A 775 17.86 29.28 -29.06
C LYS A 775 16.75 29.73 -28.10
N PHE A 776 16.83 29.40 -26.81
CA PHE A 776 15.80 29.76 -25.85
C PHE A 776 15.78 31.26 -25.58
N THR A 777 16.93 31.94 -25.65
CA THR A 777 16.98 33.41 -25.48
C THR A 777 16.27 34.15 -26.63
N LEU A 778 16.11 33.50 -27.79
CA LEU A 778 15.40 34.06 -28.95
C LEU A 778 13.88 33.86 -28.86
N ILE A 779 13.41 32.74 -28.28
CA ILE A 779 11.99 32.33 -28.32
C ILE A 779 11.28 32.39 -26.97
N ALA A 780 12.00 32.64 -25.89
CA ALA A 780 11.48 32.68 -24.52
C ALA A 780 12.11 33.83 -23.71
N ASP A 781 11.44 34.21 -22.63
CA ASP A 781 11.95 35.15 -21.63
C ASP A 781 12.55 34.37 -20.46
N GLU A 782 13.75 34.77 -20.02
CA GLU A 782 14.34 34.24 -18.79
C GLU A 782 13.62 34.83 -17.57
N VAL A 783 12.84 34.01 -16.87
CA VAL A 783 12.04 34.46 -15.72
C VAL A 783 12.71 34.17 -14.38
N LEU A 784 13.68 33.25 -14.36
CA LEU A 784 14.49 32.93 -13.19
C LEU A 784 15.83 32.35 -13.64
N ARG A 785 16.93 32.80 -13.03
CA ARG A 785 18.24 32.15 -13.08
C ARG A 785 18.87 32.17 -11.70
N ILE A 786 19.09 31.01 -11.12
CA ILE A 786 19.63 30.89 -9.77
C ILE A 786 20.34 29.56 -9.59
N ALA A 787 21.54 29.60 -8.99
CA ALA A 787 22.36 28.43 -8.65
C ALA A 787 22.47 27.39 -9.80
N GLY A 788 22.66 27.87 -11.03
CA GLY A 788 22.84 27.03 -12.22
C GLY A 788 21.54 26.49 -12.86
N THR A 789 20.36 26.79 -12.33
CA THR A 789 19.07 26.46 -12.97
C THR A 789 18.46 27.72 -13.57
N THR A 790 18.05 27.63 -14.84
CA THR A 790 17.35 28.68 -15.57
C THR A 790 15.94 28.21 -15.94
N LEU A 791 14.95 29.07 -15.74
CA LEU A 791 13.57 28.87 -16.16
C LEU A 791 13.24 29.86 -17.27
N TYR A 792 12.86 29.34 -18.43
CA TYR A 792 12.46 30.12 -19.60
C TYR A 792 10.93 30.05 -19.78
N GLN A 793 10.28 31.20 -19.96
CA GLN A 793 8.87 31.28 -20.30
C GLN A 793 8.69 31.53 -21.80
N VAL A 794 8.03 30.61 -22.49
CA VAL A 794 7.88 30.66 -23.96
C VAL A 794 7.03 31.87 -24.36
N LYS A 795 7.55 32.68 -25.28
CA LYS A 795 6.85 33.87 -25.78
C LYS A 795 5.65 33.47 -26.64
N LYS A 796 4.51 34.12 -26.43
CA LYS A 796 3.28 33.83 -27.19
C LYS A 796 3.35 34.33 -28.64
N ASP A 797 3.95 35.49 -28.87
CA ASP A 797 3.81 36.24 -30.14
C ASP A 797 5.08 36.25 -31.02
N VAL A 798 5.96 35.26 -30.89
CA VAL A 798 7.13 35.15 -31.77
C VAL A 798 6.73 34.58 -33.14
N ASP A 799 7.00 35.33 -34.20
CA ASP A 799 6.85 34.87 -35.58
C ASP A 799 8.04 34.00 -35.97
N VAL A 800 7.76 32.73 -36.30
CA VAL A 800 8.78 31.74 -36.68
C VAL A 800 9.56 32.18 -37.92
N SER A 801 8.93 32.94 -38.83
CA SER A 801 9.57 33.42 -40.07
C SER A 801 10.68 34.45 -39.82
N THR A 802 10.67 35.08 -38.65
CA THR A 802 11.66 36.10 -38.25
C THR A 802 12.89 35.51 -37.54
N LEU A 803 12.87 34.21 -37.23
CA LEU A 803 13.95 33.55 -36.50
C LEU A 803 15.11 33.19 -37.44
N PRO A 804 16.37 33.25 -36.94
CA PRO A 804 17.54 32.87 -37.73
C PRO A 804 17.42 31.42 -38.22
N VAL A 805 17.63 31.21 -39.52
CA VAL A 805 17.69 29.87 -40.11
C VAL A 805 19.13 29.34 -39.95
N PRO A 806 19.33 28.11 -39.44
CA PRO A 806 20.67 27.55 -39.31
C PRO A 806 21.39 27.43 -40.67
N PRO A 807 22.73 27.54 -40.72
CA PRO A 807 23.52 27.29 -41.92
C PRO A 807 23.21 25.90 -42.54
N ALA A 808 23.27 25.80 -43.88
CA ALA A 808 22.87 24.59 -44.63
C ALA A 808 23.64 23.32 -44.22
N GLU A 809 24.88 23.42 -43.75
CA GLU A 809 25.69 22.31 -43.23
C GLU A 809 25.22 21.75 -41.88
N GLN A 810 24.27 22.42 -41.21
CA GLN A 810 23.75 22.04 -39.89
C GLN A 810 22.27 21.65 -39.93
N ARG A 811 21.69 21.46 -41.12
CA ARG A 811 20.35 20.87 -41.28
C ARG A 811 20.48 19.36 -41.11
N SER A 812 20.13 18.82 -39.95
CA SER A 812 19.84 17.40 -39.84
C SER A 812 18.65 17.10 -40.76
N GLU A 813 18.84 16.31 -41.81
CA GLU A 813 17.74 15.87 -42.66
C GLU A 813 16.67 15.17 -41.80
N PRO A 814 15.38 15.46 -42.02
CA PRO A 814 14.33 14.69 -41.38
C PRO A 814 14.42 13.26 -41.91
N LYS A 815 14.86 12.31 -41.08
CA LYS A 815 14.66 10.89 -41.38
C LYS A 815 13.17 10.64 -41.50
N GLU A 816 12.70 10.46 -42.73
CA GLU A 816 11.35 10.00 -43.01
C GLU A 816 11.10 8.68 -42.25
N LEU A 817 9.97 8.61 -41.55
CA LEU A 817 9.45 7.35 -41.04
C LEU A 817 9.04 6.47 -42.24
N SER A 818 9.97 5.70 -42.79
CA SER A 818 9.60 4.54 -43.59
C SER A 818 9.23 3.41 -42.64
N ALA A 819 7.95 3.02 -42.64
CA ALA A 819 7.57 1.70 -42.17
C ALA A 819 8.19 0.66 -43.11
N SER A 820 9.36 0.11 -42.76
CA SER A 820 9.89 -1.07 -43.42
C SER A 820 9.47 -2.30 -42.62
N THR A 821 8.37 -2.91 -43.06
CA THR A 821 8.27 -4.36 -43.10
C THR A 821 9.37 -4.86 -44.04
N ASP A 822 10.42 -5.44 -43.49
CA ASP A 822 11.01 -6.66 -44.02
C ASP A 822 11.92 -7.26 -42.93
N ALA A 823 11.51 -8.45 -42.52
CA ALA A 823 12.37 -9.39 -41.85
C ALA A 823 13.40 -9.84 -42.89
N ASP A 824 14.68 -9.65 -42.60
CA ASP A 824 15.63 -10.68 -42.97
C ASP A 824 16.66 -10.83 -41.86
N THR A 825 16.75 -12.08 -41.44
CA THR A 825 17.64 -12.64 -40.44
C THR A 825 19.07 -12.54 -40.93
N ASP A 826 19.93 -11.92 -40.14
CA ASP A 826 21.27 -12.48 -39.98
C ASP A 826 21.62 -12.52 -38.49
N ASP A 827 21.85 -13.77 -38.07
CA ASP A 827 22.14 -14.21 -36.72
C ASP A 827 23.52 -13.72 -36.30
N THR A 828 23.74 -13.69 -34.98
CA THR A 828 24.99 -13.42 -34.26
C THR A 828 25.36 -11.95 -34.01
N ILE A 829 24.85 -11.41 -32.90
CA ILE A 829 25.63 -11.06 -31.70
C ILE A 829 24.63 -11.04 -30.52
N THR A 830 24.27 -12.24 -30.09
CA THR A 830 23.70 -12.55 -28.78
C THR A 830 24.84 -13.10 -27.92
N SER A 831 25.34 -12.29 -26.99
CA SER A 831 25.80 -12.74 -25.66
C SER A 831 26.57 -11.61 -24.98
N ARG A 832 25.96 -11.05 -23.92
CA ARG A 832 26.57 -10.74 -22.60
C ARG A 832 25.73 -9.70 -21.86
N VAL A 833 24.55 -10.13 -21.43
CA VAL A 833 23.94 -9.65 -20.18
C VAL A 833 23.67 -10.90 -19.35
N THR A 834 24.63 -11.24 -18.49
CA THR A 834 24.45 -12.05 -17.26
C THR A 834 25.83 -12.32 -16.66
N THR A 835 26.14 -11.64 -15.56
CA THR A 835 26.68 -12.18 -14.30
C THR A 835 27.12 -10.99 -13.45
N ILE A 836 26.32 -10.68 -12.43
CA ILE A 836 26.79 -9.90 -11.29
C ILE A 836 27.79 -10.79 -10.55
N ASP A 837 29.04 -10.35 -10.46
CA ASP A 837 30.08 -11.01 -9.67
C ASP A 837 29.71 -10.95 -8.17
N PRO A 838 29.60 -12.09 -7.46
CA PRO A 838 29.36 -12.12 -6.02
C PRO A 838 30.49 -11.54 -5.15
N ARG A 839 31.60 -11.07 -5.72
CA ARG A 839 32.73 -10.45 -5.00
C ARG A 839 32.77 -8.92 -5.08
N TYR A 840 31.76 -8.28 -5.66
CA TYR A 840 31.67 -6.81 -5.73
C TYR A 840 31.22 -6.13 -4.41
N ILE A 841 31.16 -6.90 -3.31
CA ILE A 841 30.80 -6.44 -1.96
C ILE A 841 32.06 -6.09 -1.11
N ASP A 842 33.27 -6.49 -1.51
CA ASP A 842 34.48 -6.29 -0.69
C ASP A 842 35.42 -5.14 -1.13
N ARG A 843 35.03 -4.31 -2.10
CA ARG A 843 35.80 -3.09 -2.50
C ARG A 843 35.12 -1.76 -2.16
N ILE A 844 34.13 -1.79 -1.26
CA ILE A 844 33.49 -0.58 -0.70
C ILE A 844 34.20 -0.14 0.62
N ILE A 845 35.29 -0.78 1.04
CA ILE A 845 36.04 -0.41 2.25
C ILE A 845 37.54 -0.38 1.95
N THR A 846 38.04 0.70 1.33
CA THR A 846 39.26 1.47 1.72
C THR A 846 39.59 2.49 0.63
N LEU A 847 39.92 3.72 1.06
CA LEU A 847 40.47 4.86 0.31
C LEU A 847 39.47 5.89 -0.23
N HIS A 848 38.80 6.58 0.70
CA HIS A 848 39.02 8.03 0.77
C HIS A 848 40.19 8.24 1.73
N ASP A 849 40.96 9.29 1.47
CA ASP A 849 42.07 9.82 2.27
C ASP A 849 43.43 9.12 2.01
N ASP A 850 44.20 9.69 1.09
CA ASP A 850 45.20 10.71 1.45
C ASP A 850 45.76 11.40 0.20
N GLU A 851 45.77 12.75 0.27
CA GLU A 851 46.82 13.70 -0.15
C GLU A 851 47.72 13.34 -1.36
N GLU A 852 48.00 14.22 -2.33
CA GLU A 852 48.51 15.57 -2.15
C GLU A 852 48.71 16.22 -3.54
N SER A 853 48.48 17.53 -3.62
CA SER A 853 49.22 18.38 -4.56
C SER A 853 50.09 19.33 -3.74
N THR A 854 51.41 19.13 -3.71
CA THR A 854 52.42 20.22 -3.84
C THR A 854 53.85 19.65 -4.00
N PRO A 855 54.82 20.43 -4.54
CA PRO A 855 56.11 19.92 -5.01
C PRO A 855 57.26 20.08 -3.99
N GLY A 856 58.22 19.15 -3.98
CA GLY A 856 59.62 19.43 -3.58
C GLY A 856 60.31 18.48 -2.58
N GLN A 857 61.38 17.82 -3.06
CA GLN A 857 62.65 17.44 -2.39
C GLN A 857 62.74 16.38 -1.24
N SER A 858 63.44 15.30 -1.60
CA SER A 858 64.58 14.65 -0.91
C SER A 858 64.41 13.47 0.10
N THR A 859 64.92 12.31 -0.36
CA THR A 859 65.82 11.31 0.29
C THR A 859 65.42 10.46 1.52
N ARG A 860 65.47 9.13 1.27
CA ARG A 860 66.04 7.97 2.04
C ARG A 860 65.55 7.66 3.46
N GLY A 861 65.22 6.36 3.68
CA GLY A 861 65.55 5.67 4.94
C GLY A 861 64.59 4.55 5.40
N GLU A 862 64.94 3.31 5.05
CA GLU A 862 64.75 2.02 5.73
C GLU A 862 63.84 1.90 6.98
N GLY A 863 62.94 0.90 6.93
CA GLY A 863 63.06 -0.28 7.79
C GLY A 863 62.16 -0.42 9.02
N THR A 864 61.63 -1.64 9.16
CA THR A 864 61.13 -2.33 10.38
C THR A 864 59.62 -2.30 10.71
N THR A 865 58.99 -3.44 10.41
CA THR A 865 57.89 -4.09 11.15
C THR A 865 58.41 -4.74 12.45
N PRO A 866 57.58 -5.37 13.32
CA PRO A 866 56.13 -5.21 13.58
C PRO A 866 55.77 -5.21 15.10
N THR A 867 54.51 -4.90 15.45
CA THR A 867 53.59 -5.63 16.37
C THR A 867 52.58 -4.69 17.05
N LEU A 868 51.33 -4.69 16.59
CA LEU A 868 50.14 -5.23 17.27
C LEU A 868 48.88 -5.01 16.41
#